data_AF-A0A6N2YNB5-F1
#
_entry.id   AF-A0A6N2YNB5-F1
#
_cell.length_a   1.000
_cell.length_b   1.000
_cell.length_c   1.000
_cell.angle_alpha   90.00
_cell.angle_beta   90.00
_cell.angle_gamma   90.00
#
_symmetry.space_group_name_H-M   'P 1'
#
loop_
_entity.id
_entity.type
_entity.pdbx_description
1 polymer ?
#
loop_
_entity_poly.entity_id
_entity_poly.type
_entity_poly.pdbx_seq_one_letter_code
_entity_poly.pdbx_strand_id
1 'polypeptide(L)'
;MQIKNMFEKQIDRDIKGVIKVGQSDEENVYQELDEYVVTKELLKHFRDFFNNYEKGVDGYTDKMGVWISGFFGSGKSHFLKILSYLLKNSTVEGKRAIEYFTDGKKIEDPMLIAEMTKAGTIESDVMLFNIDSKGSAKVGSGKEAIVEVFMKVFNEMQGYCGSIPYLAEFERQLDNEGRFEEFKERFEANAGAPWDKKRQAFAVIQDKVVKTLVEMDFMSEEAARNWCKNAKGNYDLSIEKFVSLVQEYCAKKGPNHHVVFLVDEIGQYIADDTQLMLNLQTIVEDLGTACKGKAWVIVTSQEDIDSITKTKGNDFSKIQGRFDTRLSLSASNVDEVIRKRVLAKNETATQTLRLLYEQKESIIKNLITFTADTADKKLYADKADFADCYPFIPYQFNLLGQVLTAVRIHGASGKHLSDQSRSMLALFQESAIRVMDKEDGVLVPFSFFYNPLHKFIDHQHSQVISDAENNSKLDEFDVELLKVLFMIKYVKEIKANVDNLTTLMISNIDDDRIEVRSKIEESLKKLIKETLVQKNGEIYIFLTNEEQEINNAINNESVEMGEIIGEASTVIFEEIYTEKKYRYSSRYLFPFNQKVDDRFFKGNQSNDIGVTVITPYGGDYADSALRLLSAQESSVIVKLPNDSTFLDEITESIKIYKFLNKNASGARGSFDSIRRAKEDERIEKKDRIRIFIEDALKNADIYVNGDKATISAKEPATRISEALGKLVATKYNKLTYMETAPELSDISAIFKHSDGQMSFLGTSDTTPNKLALEEVVQVIGLNNARHMKTSLKSLQDKFGAAPYGFDPKDVQWLVAMLFKLGRVSLALNSQSLSLLSTNQDELVRYITKREYVEKLLIDIRERATDGQIRSAKEVMKDYFGFTVSSDDDDKIMSSFKSRAKDKVEVYDDILVEYRINPKYPCKRLMEEARKRLAELLDINEPTEFFKTVDKKRDDLLDDAEDTAPVFDFFKGDQKKIFEEAVKNLAYFGNSKTYVSDQELLKVVDG
;
A
#
# COMPACT_ATOMS: atom_id res chain seq x y z
N MET A 1 -1.10 -49.04 -27.45
CA MET A 1 -2.57 -49.24 -27.62
C MET A 1 -3.20 -47.90 -28.01
N GLN A 2 -4.07 -47.84 -29.01
CA GLN A 2 -4.77 -46.58 -29.36
C GLN A 2 -5.80 -46.18 -28.29
N ILE A 3 -5.93 -44.88 -28.02
CA ILE A 3 -6.81 -44.34 -26.97
C ILE A 3 -8.27 -44.75 -27.14
N LYS A 4 -8.82 -44.71 -28.36
CA LYS A 4 -10.22 -45.10 -28.62
C LYS A 4 -10.56 -46.54 -28.21
N ASN A 5 -9.58 -47.43 -28.25
CA ASN A 5 -9.75 -48.85 -27.92
C ASN A 5 -9.62 -49.12 -26.42
N MET A 6 -9.35 -48.09 -25.61
CA MET A 6 -9.19 -48.24 -24.15
C MET A 6 -10.51 -48.18 -23.39
N PHE A 7 -11.51 -47.51 -23.95
CA PHE A 7 -12.78 -47.27 -23.28
C PHE A 7 -13.71 -48.49 -23.38
N GLU A 8 -14.54 -48.69 -22.37
CA GLU A 8 -15.58 -49.73 -22.35
C GLU A 8 -16.69 -49.42 -23.37
N LYS A 9 -17.09 -48.14 -23.45
CA LYS A 9 -18.05 -47.63 -24.43
C LYS A 9 -17.32 -46.76 -25.46
N GLN A 10 -17.80 -46.76 -26.71
CA GLN A 10 -17.26 -45.92 -27.78
C GLN A 10 -17.23 -44.44 -27.37
N ILE A 11 -16.07 -43.80 -27.46
CA ILE A 11 -15.85 -42.42 -26.99
C ILE A 11 -16.52 -41.37 -27.89
N ASP A 12 -16.80 -41.71 -29.14
CA ASP A 12 -17.43 -40.89 -30.18
C ASP A 12 -18.96 -41.07 -30.27
N ARG A 13 -19.56 -41.85 -29.36
CA ARG A 13 -21.02 -42.02 -29.28
C ARG A 13 -21.73 -40.72 -28.93
N ASP A 14 -22.98 -40.56 -29.36
CA ASP A 14 -23.77 -39.38 -29.01
C ASP A 14 -24.17 -39.41 -27.52
N ILE A 15 -23.63 -38.46 -26.73
CA ILE A 15 -24.04 -38.23 -25.35
C ILE A 15 -24.83 -36.93 -25.34
N LYS A 16 -26.13 -37.00 -25.02
CA LYS A 16 -26.96 -35.80 -24.89
C LYS A 16 -26.42 -34.90 -23.78
N GLY A 17 -25.71 -33.86 -24.20
CA GLY A 17 -25.04 -32.91 -23.31
C GLY A 17 -25.97 -31.89 -22.68
N VAL A 18 -27.16 -31.67 -23.23
CA VAL A 18 -28.15 -30.70 -22.74
C VAL A 18 -29.47 -31.41 -22.50
N ILE A 19 -29.98 -31.31 -21.27
CA ILE A 19 -31.26 -31.87 -20.88
C ILE A 19 -32.29 -30.77 -21.00
N LYS A 20 -33.20 -30.88 -21.98
CA LYS A 20 -34.33 -29.94 -22.12
C LYS A 20 -35.50 -30.40 -21.26
N VAL A 21 -35.91 -29.55 -20.34
CA VAL A 21 -37.13 -29.73 -19.55
C VAL A 21 -38.34 -29.59 -20.49
N GLY A 22 -39.16 -30.65 -20.60
CA GLY A 22 -40.38 -30.65 -21.41
C GLY A 22 -40.34 -31.45 -22.72
N GLN A 23 -39.21 -32.07 -23.09
CA GLN A 23 -39.19 -33.08 -24.16
C GLN A 23 -39.53 -34.45 -23.57
N SER A 24 -40.71 -34.96 -23.87
CA SER A 24 -41.28 -36.22 -23.37
C SER A 24 -41.34 -37.28 -24.47
N ASP A 25 -40.18 -37.64 -25.02
CA ASP A 25 -40.06 -38.83 -25.87
C ASP A 25 -39.67 -40.02 -24.98
N GLU A 26 -40.44 -41.11 -24.97
CA GLU A 26 -40.20 -42.28 -24.10
C GLU A 26 -38.80 -42.90 -24.29
N GLU A 27 -38.30 -42.95 -25.54
CA GLU A 27 -36.93 -43.41 -25.84
C GLU A 27 -35.85 -42.57 -25.13
N ASN A 28 -36.11 -41.27 -24.94
CA ASN A 28 -35.18 -40.37 -24.27
C ASN A 28 -35.16 -40.60 -22.76
N VAL A 29 -36.30 -40.97 -22.17
CA VAL A 29 -36.41 -41.30 -20.74
C VAL A 29 -35.65 -42.58 -20.43
N TYR A 30 -35.78 -43.61 -21.28
CA TYR A 30 -35.05 -44.87 -21.12
C TYR A 30 -33.54 -44.65 -21.08
N GLN A 31 -32.99 -43.94 -22.07
CA GLN A 31 -31.55 -43.68 -22.15
C GLN A 31 -31.04 -42.89 -20.95
N GLU A 32 -31.79 -41.88 -20.48
CA GLU A 32 -31.42 -41.10 -19.29
C GLU A 32 -31.42 -41.97 -18.02
N LEU A 33 -32.44 -42.81 -17.82
CA LEU A 33 -32.53 -43.70 -16.67
C LEU A 33 -31.46 -44.79 -16.69
N ASP A 34 -31.15 -45.40 -17.84
CA ASP A 34 -30.17 -46.48 -17.97
C ASP A 34 -28.73 -45.97 -17.86
N GLU A 35 -28.40 -44.81 -18.44
CA GLU A 35 -27.04 -44.26 -18.37
C GLU A 35 -26.74 -43.41 -17.13
N TYR A 36 -27.74 -43.15 -16.26
CA TYR A 36 -27.50 -42.37 -15.05
C TYR A 36 -26.51 -43.07 -14.11
N VAL A 37 -25.46 -42.34 -13.72
CA VAL A 37 -24.43 -42.83 -12.80
C VAL A 37 -24.73 -42.30 -11.40
N VAL A 38 -24.88 -43.20 -10.43
CA VAL A 38 -25.00 -42.86 -9.01
C VAL A 38 -23.61 -42.85 -8.39
N THR A 39 -23.15 -41.68 -7.98
CA THR A 39 -21.88 -41.48 -7.26
C THR A 39 -22.09 -41.68 -5.77
N LYS A 40 -20.98 -41.73 -5.01
CA LYS A 40 -21.06 -41.80 -3.54
C LYS A 40 -21.79 -40.60 -2.94
N GLU A 41 -21.60 -39.42 -3.53
CA GLU A 41 -22.25 -38.18 -3.11
C GLU A 41 -23.74 -38.19 -3.45
N LEU A 42 -24.10 -38.58 -4.67
CA LEU A 42 -25.52 -38.70 -5.09
C LEU A 42 -26.26 -39.74 -4.25
N LEU A 43 -25.61 -40.84 -3.85
CA LEU A 43 -26.22 -41.84 -2.97
C LEU A 43 -26.61 -41.24 -1.62
N LYS A 44 -25.79 -40.34 -1.06
CA LYS A 44 -26.13 -39.59 0.15
C LYS A 44 -27.32 -38.66 -0.11
N HIS A 45 -27.31 -37.92 -1.22
CA HIS A 45 -28.39 -36.99 -1.56
C HIS A 45 -29.72 -37.70 -1.80
N PHE A 46 -29.71 -38.86 -2.45
CA PHE A 46 -30.90 -39.70 -2.58
C PHE A 46 -31.43 -40.14 -1.21
N ARG A 47 -30.54 -40.56 -0.30
CA ARG A 47 -30.93 -40.93 1.07
C ARG A 47 -31.54 -39.76 1.84
N ASP A 48 -30.88 -38.61 1.84
CA ASP A 48 -31.38 -37.43 2.54
C ASP A 48 -32.74 -36.97 1.97
N PHE A 49 -32.91 -37.04 0.64
CA PHE A 49 -34.18 -36.74 -0.02
C PHE A 49 -35.28 -37.73 0.33
N PHE A 50 -35.09 -39.03 0.09
CA PHE A 50 -36.14 -40.04 0.26
C PHE A 50 -36.54 -40.23 1.73
N ASN A 51 -35.59 -40.14 2.68
CA ASN A 51 -35.88 -40.15 4.11
C ASN A 51 -36.80 -38.99 4.52
N ASN A 52 -36.53 -37.78 4.01
CA ASN A 52 -37.39 -36.63 4.29
C ASN A 52 -38.73 -36.72 3.56
N TYR A 53 -38.75 -37.24 2.33
CA TYR A 53 -39.96 -37.45 1.55
C TYR A 53 -40.92 -38.44 2.23
N GLU A 54 -40.39 -39.53 2.78
CA GLU A 54 -41.16 -40.55 3.50
C GLU A 54 -41.91 -40.00 4.72
N LYS A 55 -41.38 -38.97 5.39
CA LYS A 55 -42.09 -38.31 6.51
C LYS A 55 -43.43 -37.70 6.09
N GLY A 56 -43.54 -37.27 4.83
CA GLY A 56 -44.79 -36.77 4.24
C GLY A 56 -45.75 -37.89 3.81
N VAL A 57 -45.25 -39.12 3.69
CA VAL A 57 -46.04 -40.31 3.33
C VAL A 57 -46.70 -40.92 4.58
N ASP A 58 -45.96 -41.03 5.68
CA ASP A 58 -46.40 -41.73 6.90
C ASP A 58 -46.98 -40.80 7.98
N GLY A 59 -46.89 -39.48 7.81
CA GLY A 59 -47.17 -38.55 8.90
C GLY A 59 -47.36 -37.10 8.48
N TYR A 60 -47.09 -36.21 9.44
CA TYR A 60 -47.18 -34.76 9.27
C TYR A 60 -45.78 -34.17 9.15
N THR A 61 -45.58 -33.30 8.16
CA THR A 61 -44.38 -32.49 8.04
C THR A 61 -44.68 -31.20 7.27
N ASP A 62 -44.16 -30.08 7.78
CA ASP A 62 -44.21 -28.75 7.17
C ASP A 62 -42.91 -28.41 6.40
N LYS A 63 -41.92 -29.32 6.42
CA LYS A 63 -40.59 -29.14 5.83
C LYS A 63 -40.52 -29.64 4.38
N MET A 64 -41.33 -29.04 3.52
CA MET A 64 -41.59 -29.49 2.14
C MET A 64 -40.69 -28.86 1.07
N GLY A 65 -39.79 -27.97 1.48
CA GLY A 65 -38.81 -27.35 0.60
C GLY A 65 -37.56 -28.20 0.46
N VAL A 66 -37.13 -28.42 -0.79
CA VAL A 66 -35.82 -29.03 -1.11
C VAL A 66 -35.01 -28.06 -1.96
N TRP A 67 -33.79 -27.76 -1.51
CA TRP A 67 -32.87 -26.86 -2.20
C TRP A 67 -31.68 -27.63 -2.77
N ILE A 68 -31.57 -27.68 -4.10
CA ILE A 68 -30.47 -28.33 -4.79
C ILE A 68 -29.48 -27.26 -5.28
N SER A 69 -28.28 -27.23 -4.70
CA SER A 69 -27.25 -26.23 -4.99
C SER A 69 -26.02 -26.83 -5.68
N GLY A 70 -25.14 -25.98 -6.22
CA GLY A 70 -23.90 -26.39 -6.87
C GLY A 70 -23.54 -25.51 -8.08
N PHE A 71 -22.27 -25.55 -8.50
CA PHE A 71 -21.77 -24.71 -9.61
C PHE A 71 -22.35 -25.10 -10.99
N PHE A 72 -22.12 -24.30 -12.02
CA PHE A 72 -22.64 -24.58 -13.36
C PHE A 72 -22.02 -25.86 -13.96
N GLY A 73 -22.84 -26.72 -14.55
CA GLY A 73 -22.40 -28.03 -15.05
C GLY A 73 -22.28 -29.12 -13.98
N SER A 74 -22.63 -28.85 -12.71
CA SER A 74 -22.58 -29.85 -11.62
C SER A 74 -23.64 -30.96 -11.71
N GLY A 75 -24.59 -30.86 -12.65
CA GLY A 75 -25.65 -31.84 -12.86
C GLY A 75 -26.95 -31.58 -12.11
N LYS A 76 -27.17 -30.39 -11.52
CA LYS A 76 -28.41 -30.03 -10.78
C LYS A 76 -29.71 -30.31 -11.55
N SER A 77 -29.85 -29.74 -12.74
CA SER A 77 -31.04 -29.93 -13.58
C SER A 77 -31.25 -31.39 -13.97
N HIS A 78 -30.15 -32.13 -14.20
CA HIS A 78 -30.22 -33.57 -14.47
C HIS A 78 -30.70 -34.34 -13.25
N PHE A 79 -30.14 -34.06 -12.06
CA PHE A 79 -30.56 -34.69 -10.81
C PHE A 79 -32.03 -34.37 -10.49
N LEU A 80 -32.46 -33.11 -10.67
CA LEU A 80 -33.85 -32.69 -10.55
C LEU A 80 -34.77 -33.48 -11.51
N LYS A 81 -34.34 -33.66 -12.76
CA LYS A 81 -35.09 -34.44 -13.75
C LYS A 81 -35.17 -35.93 -13.41
N ILE A 82 -34.08 -36.53 -12.93
CA ILE A 82 -34.10 -37.93 -12.44
C ILE A 82 -35.05 -38.07 -11.25
N LEU A 83 -35.02 -37.15 -10.29
CA LEU A 83 -36.00 -37.13 -9.20
C LEU A 83 -37.43 -37.05 -9.73
N SER A 84 -37.68 -36.25 -10.76
CA SER A 84 -39.02 -36.17 -11.38
C SER A 84 -39.48 -37.52 -11.95
N TYR A 85 -38.59 -38.29 -12.58
CA TYR A 85 -38.91 -39.62 -13.10
C TYR A 85 -39.14 -40.63 -11.99
N LEU A 86 -38.32 -40.59 -10.94
CA LEU A 86 -38.45 -41.49 -9.80
C LEU A 86 -39.73 -41.24 -9.01
N LEU A 87 -40.13 -39.98 -8.81
CA LEU A 87 -41.36 -39.61 -8.10
C LEU A 87 -42.61 -39.93 -8.92
N LYS A 88 -42.59 -39.65 -10.23
CA LYS A 88 -43.70 -39.99 -11.15
C LYS A 88 -43.83 -41.51 -11.33
N ASN A 89 -42.72 -42.23 -11.24
CA ASN A 89 -42.58 -43.68 -11.30
C ASN A 89 -43.34 -44.37 -12.45
N SER A 90 -43.40 -43.73 -13.63
CA SER A 90 -44.05 -44.29 -14.82
C SER A 90 -43.31 -45.51 -15.34
N THR A 91 -44.02 -46.39 -16.06
CA THR A 91 -43.42 -47.55 -16.74
C THR A 91 -42.70 -47.10 -18.01
N VAL A 92 -41.42 -47.47 -18.14
CA VAL A 92 -40.56 -47.17 -19.29
C VAL A 92 -39.89 -48.47 -19.72
N GLU A 93 -40.08 -48.90 -20.98
CA GLU A 93 -39.58 -50.18 -21.51
C GLU A 93 -39.95 -51.39 -20.62
N GLY A 94 -41.18 -51.40 -20.10
CA GLY A 94 -41.70 -52.51 -19.29
C GLY A 94 -41.22 -52.55 -17.83
N LYS A 95 -40.40 -51.60 -17.38
CA LYS A 95 -39.96 -51.45 -15.98
C LYS A 95 -40.41 -50.12 -15.39
N ARG A 96 -40.69 -50.06 -14.09
CA ARG A 96 -40.95 -48.78 -13.41
C ARG A 96 -39.65 -47.98 -13.26
N ALA A 97 -39.72 -46.64 -13.30
CA ALA A 97 -38.53 -45.79 -13.24
C ALA A 97 -37.60 -46.09 -12.03
N ILE A 98 -38.17 -46.38 -10.85
CA ILE A 98 -37.40 -46.74 -9.65
C ILE A 98 -36.62 -48.06 -9.82
N GLU A 99 -37.14 -49.02 -10.60
CA GLU A 99 -36.51 -50.33 -10.80
C GLU A 99 -35.16 -50.24 -11.54
N TYR A 100 -34.91 -49.17 -12.30
CA TYR A 100 -33.61 -48.91 -12.92
C TYR A 100 -32.49 -48.59 -11.92
N PHE A 101 -32.87 -48.26 -10.68
CA PHE A 101 -31.93 -47.92 -9.61
C PHE A 101 -31.84 -49.02 -8.55
N THR A 102 -32.91 -49.81 -8.38
CA THR A 102 -33.04 -50.83 -7.33
C THR A 102 -32.73 -52.26 -7.78
N ASP A 103 -32.35 -52.47 -9.05
CA ASP A 103 -31.96 -53.80 -9.59
C ASP A 103 -30.60 -54.33 -9.10
N GLY A 104 -29.95 -53.61 -8.18
CA GLY A 104 -28.66 -53.96 -7.59
C GLY A 104 -27.45 -53.54 -8.43
N LYS A 105 -27.63 -52.87 -9.58
CA LYS A 105 -26.50 -52.41 -10.41
C LYS A 105 -26.03 -50.99 -10.08
N LYS A 106 -26.95 -50.11 -9.64
CA LYS A 106 -26.66 -48.69 -9.38
C LYS A 106 -26.66 -48.32 -7.92
N ILE A 107 -27.60 -48.88 -7.17
CA ILE A 107 -27.73 -48.71 -5.72
C ILE A 107 -27.72 -50.10 -5.11
N GLU A 108 -26.81 -50.31 -4.16
CA GLU A 108 -26.68 -51.56 -3.41
C GLU A 108 -27.21 -51.42 -1.96
N ASP A 109 -27.47 -50.18 -1.50
CA ASP A 109 -27.96 -49.89 -0.15
C ASP A 109 -29.40 -50.39 0.05
N PRO A 110 -29.63 -51.45 0.85
CA PRO A 110 -30.96 -52.04 1.01
C PRO A 110 -31.97 -51.09 1.67
N MET A 111 -31.52 -50.17 2.53
CA MET A 111 -32.41 -49.24 3.22
C MET A 111 -32.91 -48.17 2.25
N LEU A 112 -32.01 -47.58 1.46
CA LEU A 112 -32.38 -46.62 0.41
C LEU A 112 -33.31 -47.25 -0.63
N ILE A 113 -33.04 -48.50 -1.04
CA ILE A 113 -33.91 -49.24 -1.97
C ILE A 113 -35.33 -49.37 -1.40
N ALA A 114 -35.47 -49.67 -0.09
CA ALA A 114 -36.77 -49.77 0.55
C ALA A 114 -37.51 -48.42 0.60
N GLU A 115 -36.81 -47.34 0.97
CA GLU A 115 -37.35 -45.96 0.99
C GLU A 115 -37.82 -45.52 -0.41
N MET A 116 -37.01 -45.75 -1.44
CA MET A 116 -37.35 -45.46 -2.84
C MET A 116 -38.56 -46.27 -3.31
N THR A 117 -38.57 -47.58 -3.04
CA THR A 117 -39.67 -48.47 -3.44
C THR A 117 -40.99 -48.03 -2.79
N LYS A 118 -40.95 -47.65 -1.51
CA LYS A 118 -42.11 -47.13 -0.79
C LYS A 118 -42.61 -45.82 -1.39
N ALA A 119 -41.72 -44.85 -1.66
CA ALA A 119 -42.09 -43.61 -2.34
C ALA A 119 -42.75 -43.89 -3.70
N GLY A 120 -42.26 -44.89 -4.44
CA GLY A 120 -42.83 -45.32 -5.72
C GLY A 120 -44.20 -46.00 -5.66
N THR A 121 -44.72 -46.31 -4.46
CA THR A 121 -46.11 -46.79 -4.29
C THR A 121 -47.13 -45.66 -4.21
N ILE A 122 -46.67 -44.42 -4.04
CA ILE A 122 -47.52 -43.25 -3.85
C ILE A 122 -47.89 -42.66 -5.21
N GLU A 123 -49.17 -42.38 -5.42
CA GLU A 123 -49.64 -41.66 -6.60
C GLU A 123 -49.22 -40.19 -6.48
N SER A 124 -48.48 -39.69 -7.48
CA SER A 124 -47.99 -38.31 -7.47
C SER A 124 -48.11 -37.61 -8.82
N ASP A 125 -48.52 -36.34 -8.78
CA ASP A 125 -48.47 -35.43 -9.93
C ASP A 125 -47.21 -34.59 -9.87
N VAL A 126 -46.33 -34.81 -10.84
CA VAL A 126 -44.98 -34.25 -10.88
C VAL A 126 -44.87 -33.22 -12.00
N MET A 127 -44.54 -31.99 -11.63
CA MET A 127 -44.44 -30.85 -12.54
C MET A 127 -43.00 -30.35 -12.59
N LEU A 128 -42.27 -30.71 -13.65
CA LEU A 128 -40.92 -30.21 -13.92
C LEU A 128 -40.96 -29.04 -14.90
N PHE A 129 -40.45 -27.88 -14.50
CA PHE A 129 -40.40 -26.70 -15.35
C PHE A 129 -39.21 -25.79 -15.03
N ASN A 130 -38.72 -25.07 -16.05
CA ASN A 130 -37.75 -24.00 -15.87
C ASN A 130 -38.52 -22.67 -15.69
N ILE A 131 -38.22 -21.93 -14.62
CA ILE A 131 -38.99 -20.72 -14.26
C ILE A 131 -38.86 -19.60 -15.30
N ASP A 132 -37.66 -19.41 -15.85
CA ASP A 132 -37.39 -18.37 -16.85
C ASP A 132 -38.16 -18.63 -18.15
N SER A 133 -38.24 -19.89 -18.58
CA SER A 133 -38.95 -20.30 -19.80
C SER A 133 -40.48 -20.13 -19.71
N LYS A 134 -41.03 -20.25 -18.50
CA LYS A 134 -42.48 -20.18 -18.24
C LYS A 134 -42.94 -18.79 -17.83
N GLY A 135 -42.02 -17.94 -17.36
CA GLY A 135 -42.22 -16.52 -17.11
C GLY A 135 -42.43 -15.74 -18.41
N SER A 136 -43.47 -14.91 -18.47
CA SER A 136 -43.74 -14.13 -19.68
C SER A 136 -42.92 -12.84 -19.67
N ALA A 137 -42.30 -12.43 -20.78
CA ALA A 137 -41.61 -11.13 -20.90
C ALA A 137 -42.52 -9.90 -20.67
N LYS A 138 -43.85 -10.10 -20.64
CA LYS A 138 -44.89 -9.11 -20.30
C LYS A 138 -45.44 -9.23 -18.88
N VAL A 139 -45.12 -10.31 -18.16
CA VAL A 139 -45.48 -10.47 -16.75
C VAL A 139 -44.51 -9.59 -15.98
N GLY A 140 -45.05 -8.49 -15.48
CA GLY A 140 -44.28 -7.36 -14.97
C GLY A 140 -43.38 -7.74 -13.80
N SER A 141 -42.39 -6.89 -13.62
CA SER A 141 -41.61 -6.66 -12.40
C SER A 141 -42.52 -6.37 -11.18
N GLY A 142 -43.31 -7.35 -10.79
CA GLY A 142 -44.36 -7.25 -9.79
C GLY A 142 -44.23 -8.34 -8.73
N LYS A 143 -44.76 -8.04 -7.55
CA LYS A 143 -44.70 -8.87 -6.34
C LYS A 143 -45.32 -10.27 -6.48
N GLU A 144 -45.98 -10.62 -7.58
CA GLU A 144 -46.72 -11.89 -7.74
C GLU A 144 -46.14 -12.80 -8.84
N ALA A 145 -45.00 -12.45 -9.44
CA ALA A 145 -44.48 -13.16 -10.61
C ALA A 145 -44.22 -14.66 -10.37
N ILE A 146 -43.77 -15.08 -9.19
CA ILE A 146 -43.54 -16.51 -8.89
C ILE A 146 -44.86 -17.27 -8.77
N VAL A 147 -45.84 -16.75 -7.99
CA VAL A 147 -47.12 -17.46 -7.78
C VAL A 147 -47.89 -17.61 -9.09
N GLU A 148 -47.78 -16.65 -10.01
CA GLU A 148 -48.37 -16.74 -11.35
C GLU A 148 -47.81 -17.91 -12.15
N VAL A 149 -46.49 -18.12 -12.12
CA VAL A 149 -45.86 -19.26 -12.81
C VAL A 149 -46.29 -20.59 -12.19
N PHE A 150 -46.30 -20.68 -10.85
CA PHE A 150 -46.77 -21.90 -10.15
C PHE A 150 -48.23 -22.21 -10.46
N MET A 151 -49.11 -21.20 -10.44
CA MET A 151 -50.52 -21.33 -10.81
C MET A 151 -50.69 -21.79 -12.25
N LYS A 152 -49.93 -21.20 -13.19
CA LYS A 152 -49.93 -21.57 -14.60
C LYS A 152 -49.57 -23.04 -14.80
N VAL A 153 -48.47 -23.50 -14.21
CA VAL A 153 -48.03 -24.89 -14.33
C VAL A 153 -49.02 -25.86 -13.67
N PHE A 154 -49.57 -25.49 -12.51
CA PHE A 154 -50.58 -26.29 -11.82
C PHE A 154 -51.88 -26.42 -12.63
N ASN A 155 -52.30 -25.36 -13.32
CA ASN A 155 -53.44 -25.38 -14.23
C ASN A 155 -53.16 -26.24 -15.47
N GLU A 156 -51.98 -26.11 -16.09
CA GLU A 156 -51.57 -26.94 -17.24
C GLU A 156 -51.56 -28.43 -16.91
N MET A 157 -51.08 -28.81 -15.71
CA MET A 157 -51.07 -30.20 -15.24
C MET A 157 -52.50 -30.78 -15.15
N GLN A 158 -53.47 -29.98 -14.70
CA GLN A 158 -54.88 -30.38 -14.64
C GLN A 158 -55.59 -30.38 -16.00
N GLY A 159 -54.90 -29.95 -17.08
CA GLY A 159 -55.48 -29.82 -18.42
C GLY A 159 -56.16 -28.47 -18.69
N TYR A 160 -56.11 -27.53 -17.75
CA TYR A 160 -56.68 -26.18 -17.89
C TYR A 160 -55.74 -25.21 -18.65
N CYS A 161 -56.24 -24.01 -18.95
CA CYS A 161 -55.58 -22.98 -19.72
C CYS A 161 -54.50 -22.26 -18.89
N GLY A 162 -53.25 -22.68 -19.00
CA GLY A 162 -52.14 -22.03 -18.28
C GLY A 162 -51.90 -20.57 -18.62
N SER A 163 -52.14 -20.15 -19.87
CA SER A 163 -51.83 -18.79 -20.34
C SER A 163 -52.83 -17.71 -19.90
N ILE A 164 -54.03 -18.10 -19.45
CA ILE A 164 -55.10 -17.16 -19.11
C ILE A 164 -55.75 -17.58 -17.77
N PRO A 165 -55.31 -17.01 -16.63
CA PRO A 165 -55.70 -17.48 -15.30
C PRO A 165 -57.22 -17.49 -15.03
N TYR A 166 -57.94 -16.44 -15.42
CA TYR A 166 -59.40 -16.37 -15.23
C TYR A 166 -60.17 -17.37 -16.11
N LEU A 167 -59.57 -17.84 -17.21
CA LEU A 167 -60.17 -18.87 -18.05
C LEU A 167 -59.98 -20.25 -17.43
N ALA A 168 -58.82 -20.52 -16.82
CA ALA A 168 -58.58 -21.74 -16.06
C ALA A 168 -59.52 -21.87 -14.85
N GLU A 169 -59.84 -20.77 -14.18
CA GLU A 169 -60.85 -20.76 -13.09
C GLU A 169 -62.23 -21.19 -13.60
N PHE A 170 -62.62 -20.72 -14.78
CA PHE A 170 -63.90 -21.08 -15.39
C PHE A 170 -63.93 -22.55 -15.84
N GLU A 171 -62.85 -23.04 -16.45
CA GLU A 171 -62.71 -24.46 -16.79
C GLU A 171 -62.79 -25.33 -15.52
N ARG A 172 -62.14 -24.91 -14.43
CA ARG A 172 -62.18 -25.57 -13.12
C ARG A 172 -63.59 -25.57 -12.51
N GLN A 173 -64.33 -24.47 -12.65
CA GLN A 173 -65.71 -24.40 -12.16
C GLN A 173 -66.61 -25.41 -12.91
N LEU A 174 -66.52 -25.45 -14.24
CA LEU A 174 -67.25 -26.43 -15.06
C LEU A 174 -66.88 -27.87 -14.68
N ASP A 175 -65.60 -28.13 -14.39
CA ASP A 175 -65.11 -29.45 -14.03
C ASP A 175 -65.56 -29.88 -12.63
N ASN A 176 -65.60 -28.96 -11.66
CA ASN A 176 -66.15 -29.21 -10.33
C ASN A 176 -67.65 -29.53 -10.36
N GLU A 177 -68.40 -28.99 -11.32
CA GLU A 177 -69.80 -29.33 -11.57
C GLU A 177 -69.97 -30.60 -12.45
N GLY A 178 -68.87 -31.18 -12.94
CA GLY A 178 -68.89 -32.39 -13.78
C GLY A 178 -69.36 -32.15 -15.22
N ARG A 179 -69.36 -30.89 -15.67
CA ARG A 179 -69.93 -30.45 -16.97
C ARG A 179 -68.87 -29.98 -17.96
N PHE A 180 -67.59 -30.14 -17.65
CA PHE A 180 -66.51 -29.65 -18.50
C PHE A 180 -66.39 -30.41 -19.83
N GLU A 181 -66.55 -31.74 -19.81
CA GLU A 181 -66.55 -32.52 -21.06
C GLU A 181 -67.78 -32.20 -21.93
N GLU A 182 -68.96 -32.03 -21.32
CA GLU A 182 -70.17 -31.54 -22.02
C GLU A 182 -69.92 -30.18 -22.70
N PHE A 183 -69.21 -29.28 -22.02
CA PHE A 183 -68.83 -27.99 -22.58
C PHE A 183 -67.90 -28.13 -23.78
N LYS A 184 -66.86 -28.99 -23.70
CA LYS A 184 -65.92 -29.19 -24.82
C LYS A 184 -66.63 -29.72 -26.06
N GLU A 185 -67.49 -30.73 -25.90
CA GLU A 185 -68.26 -31.34 -26.99
C GLU A 185 -69.19 -30.32 -27.68
N ARG A 186 -69.98 -29.59 -26.89
CA ARG A 186 -70.91 -28.57 -27.43
C ARG A 186 -70.19 -27.37 -28.01
N PHE A 187 -69.07 -26.96 -27.40
CA PHE A 187 -68.22 -25.91 -27.97
C PHE A 187 -67.65 -26.33 -29.31
N GLU A 188 -67.16 -27.56 -29.44
CA GLU A 188 -66.63 -28.06 -30.71
C GLU A 188 -67.71 -28.10 -31.81
N ALA A 189 -68.93 -28.52 -31.47
CA ALA A 189 -70.08 -28.47 -32.38
C ALA A 189 -70.42 -27.04 -32.85
N ASN A 190 -70.32 -26.05 -31.96
CA ASN A 190 -70.61 -24.64 -32.27
C ASN A 190 -69.45 -23.91 -32.95
N ALA A 191 -68.21 -24.25 -32.61
CA ALA A 191 -67.01 -23.53 -33.02
C ALA A 191 -66.29 -24.15 -34.21
N GLY A 192 -66.54 -25.43 -34.49
CA GLY A 192 -65.90 -26.23 -35.53
C GLY A 192 -64.45 -26.63 -35.22
N ALA A 193 -64.04 -26.54 -33.95
CA ALA A 193 -62.69 -26.91 -33.50
C ALA A 193 -62.69 -27.23 -32.00
N PRO A 194 -61.78 -28.11 -31.53
CA PRO A 194 -61.65 -28.43 -30.11
C PRO A 194 -61.37 -27.19 -29.26
N TRP A 195 -61.98 -27.15 -28.07
CA TRP A 195 -61.82 -26.07 -27.09
C TRP A 195 -60.33 -25.81 -26.78
N ASP A 196 -59.56 -26.87 -26.53
CA ASP A 196 -58.14 -26.79 -26.12
C ASP A 196 -57.25 -26.06 -27.13
N LYS A 197 -57.61 -26.11 -28.43
CA LYS A 197 -56.88 -25.43 -29.51
C LYS A 197 -57.30 -23.98 -29.70
N LYS A 198 -58.51 -23.59 -29.28
CA LYS A 198 -59.08 -22.25 -29.50
C LYS A 198 -59.08 -21.37 -28.26
N ARG A 199 -58.99 -21.94 -27.06
CA ARG A 199 -59.03 -21.21 -25.78
C ARG A 199 -58.00 -20.09 -25.63
N GLN A 200 -56.86 -20.17 -26.31
CA GLN A 200 -55.85 -19.10 -26.32
C GLN A 200 -56.30 -17.82 -27.04
N ALA A 201 -57.27 -17.91 -27.95
CA ALA A 201 -57.85 -16.78 -28.67
C ALA A 201 -59.19 -16.34 -28.05
N PHE A 202 -59.32 -16.43 -26.72
CA PHE A 202 -60.57 -16.20 -25.97
C PHE A 202 -61.30 -14.91 -26.39
N ALA A 203 -60.57 -13.81 -26.61
CA ALA A 203 -61.13 -12.52 -27.00
C ALA A 203 -61.97 -12.56 -28.30
N VAL A 204 -61.70 -13.51 -29.20
CA VAL A 204 -62.36 -13.64 -30.51
C VAL A 204 -63.51 -14.64 -30.47
N ILE A 205 -63.51 -15.56 -29.50
CA ILE A 205 -64.47 -16.68 -29.43
C ILE A 205 -65.57 -16.47 -28.39
N GLN A 206 -65.66 -15.28 -27.78
CA GLN A 206 -66.61 -15.00 -26.69
C GLN A 206 -68.06 -15.31 -27.07
N ASP A 207 -68.51 -14.94 -28.28
CA ASP A 207 -69.87 -15.22 -28.75
C ASP A 207 -70.17 -16.72 -28.81
N LYS A 208 -69.18 -17.53 -29.22
CA LYS A 208 -69.29 -18.99 -29.27
C LYS A 208 -69.31 -19.62 -27.88
N VAL A 209 -68.52 -19.06 -26.94
CA VAL A 209 -68.53 -19.47 -25.53
C VAL A 209 -69.89 -19.17 -24.90
N VAL A 210 -70.42 -17.96 -25.11
CA VAL A 210 -71.75 -17.56 -24.61
C VAL A 210 -72.84 -18.48 -25.16
N LYS A 211 -72.87 -18.74 -26.48
CA LYS A 211 -73.83 -19.65 -27.10
C LYS A 211 -73.79 -21.04 -26.48
N THR A 212 -72.58 -21.57 -26.26
CA THR A 212 -72.37 -22.89 -25.66
C THR A 212 -72.88 -22.94 -24.21
N LEU A 213 -72.60 -21.91 -23.40
CA LEU A 213 -73.05 -21.84 -22.01
C LEU A 213 -74.58 -21.73 -21.88
N VAL A 214 -75.23 -21.00 -22.79
CA VAL A 214 -76.69 -20.87 -22.84
C VAL A 214 -77.35 -22.17 -23.28
N GLU A 215 -76.81 -22.84 -24.29
CA GLU A 215 -77.32 -24.15 -24.74
C GLU A 215 -77.20 -25.24 -23.66
N MET A 216 -76.17 -25.14 -22.82
CA MET A 216 -75.99 -25.98 -21.65
C MET A 216 -76.93 -25.64 -20.49
N ASP A 217 -77.68 -24.53 -20.54
CA ASP A 217 -78.44 -24.03 -19.38
C ASP A 217 -77.54 -23.86 -18.14
N PHE A 218 -76.25 -23.52 -18.36
CA PHE A 218 -75.28 -23.27 -17.29
C PHE A 218 -75.40 -21.82 -16.79
N MET A 219 -75.64 -20.88 -17.70
CA MET A 219 -75.86 -19.46 -17.40
C MET A 219 -76.88 -18.87 -18.39
N SER A 220 -77.62 -17.84 -17.95
CA SER A 220 -78.40 -17.02 -18.89
C SER A 220 -77.48 -16.24 -19.84
N GLU A 221 -77.99 -15.85 -21.00
CA GLU A 221 -77.19 -15.12 -21.99
C GLU A 221 -76.62 -13.81 -21.42
N GLU A 222 -77.41 -13.09 -20.61
CA GLU A 222 -76.98 -11.88 -19.94
C GLU A 222 -75.84 -12.14 -18.94
N ALA A 223 -75.95 -13.21 -18.14
CA ALA A 223 -74.93 -13.59 -17.17
C ALA A 223 -73.63 -14.04 -17.85
N ALA A 224 -73.71 -14.84 -18.92
CA ALA A 224 -72.54 -15.30 -19.68
C ALA A 224 -71.82 -14.13 -20.39
N ARG A 225 -72.56 -13.19 -21.00
CA ARG A 225 -71.97 -11.97 -21.59
C ARG A 225 -71.33 -11.07 -20.53
N ASN A 226 -71.96 -10.94 -19.37
CA ASN A 226 -71.42 -10.15 -18.26
C ASN A 226 -70.13 -10.77 -17.71
N TRP A 227 -70.08 -12.09 -17.56
CA TRP A 227 -68.87 -12.82 -17.19
C TRP A 227 -67.73 -12.59 -18.20
N CYS A 228 -67.96 -12.80 -19.51
CA CYS A 228 -66.95 -12.57 -20.54
C CYS A 228 -66.36 -11.15 -20.53
N LYS A 229 -67.16 -10.13 -20.16
CA LYS A 229 -66.72 -8.73 -20.04
C LYS A 229 -65.91 -8.46 -18.77
N ASN A 230 -66.29 -9.05 -17.64
CA ASN A 230 -65.71 -8.72 -16.32
C ASN A 230 -64.62 -9.71 -15.86
N ALA A 231 -64.50 -10.89 -16.48
CA ALA A 231 -63.60 -11.96 -16.06
C ALA A 231 -62.12 -11.53 -15.97
N LYS A 232 -61.69 -10.60 -16.83
CA LYS A 232 -60.31 -10.09 -16.81
C LYS A 232 -60.02 -9.12 -15.66
N GLY A 233 -61.01 -8.34 -15.22
CA GLY A 233 -60.82 -7.28 -14.21
C GLY A 233 -60.97 -7.75 -12.77
N ASN A 234 -61.66 -8.87 -12.54
CA ASN A 234 -62.01 -9.37 -11.21
C ASN A 234 -61.15 -10.56 -10.73
N TYR A 235 -60.10 -10.93 -11.46
CA TYR A 235 -59.24 -12.04 -11.05
C TYR A 235 -58.13 -11.55 -10.12
N ASP A 236 -58.26 -11.88 -8.84
CA ASP A 236 -57.25 -11.63 -7.83
C ASP A 236 -56.42 -12.91 -7.61
N LEU A 237 -55.09 -12.81 -7.82
CA LEU A 237 -54.16 -13.91 -7.65
C LEU A 237 -53.35 -13.71 -6.38
N SER A 238 -53.65 -14.52 -5.36
CA SER A 238 -52.87 -14.54 -4.11
C SER A 238 -52.22 -15.90 -3.86
N ILE A 239 -51.17 -15.91 -3.04
CA ILE A 239 -50.52 -17.15 -2.59
C ILE A 239 -51.52 -18.02 -1.81
N GLU A 240 -52.35 -17.40 -0.96
CA GLU A 240 -53.40 -18.08 -0.21
C GLU A 240 -54.38 -18.83 -1.12
N LYS A 241 -54.83 -18.19 -2.21
CA LYS A 241 -55.72 -18.82 -3.19
C LYS A 241 -55.03 -19.97 -3.93
N PHE A 242 -53.76 -19.82 -4.29
CA PHE A 242 -52.99 -20.91 -4.91
C PHE A 242 -52.89 -22.13 -3.97
N VAL A 243 -52.56 -21.90 -2.71
CA VAL A 243 -52.40 -22.94 -1.69
C VAL A 243 -53.72 -23.67 -1.43
N SER A 244 -54.85 -22.95 -1.34
CA SER A 244 -56.16 -23.58 -1.13
C SER A 244 -56.54 -24.50 -2.29
N LEU A 245 -56.26 -24.08 -3.53
CA LEU A 245 -56.53 -24.90 -4.72
C LEU A 245 -55.68 -26.17 -4.78
N VAL A 246 -54.40 -26.11 -4.36
CA VAL A 246 -53.54 -27.30 -4.26
C VAL A 246 -54.05 -28.24 -3.17
N GLN A 247 -54.45 -27.70 -2.02
CA GLN A 247 -55.00 -28.48 -0.91
C GLN A 247 -56.30 -29.21 -1.31
N GLU A 248 -57.24 -28.51 -1.95
CA GLU A 248 -58.50 -29.08 -2.45
C GLU A 248 -58.24 -30.18 -3.47
N TYR A 249 -57.30 -29.98 -4.38
CA TYR A 249 -56.92 -30.98 -5.38
C TYR A 249 -56.35 -32.24 -4.74
N CYS A 250 -55.41 -32.11 -3.79
CA CYS A 250 -54.86 -33.24 -3.05
C CYS A 250 -55.97 -34.02 -2.33
N ALA A 251 -56.92 -33.32 -1.71
CA ALA A 251 -58.05 -33.94 -1.02
C ALA A 251 -59.01 -34.68 -1.98
N LYS A 252 -59.23 -34.15 -3.20
CA LYS A 252 -60.09 -34.76 -4.22
C LYS A 252 -59.51 -36.06 -4.80
N LYS A 253 -58.18 -36.14 -4.96
CA LYS A 253 -57.50 -37.31 -5.54
C LYS A 253 -57.36 -38.49 -4.59
N GLY A 254 -57.16 -38.23 -3.29
CA GLY A 254 -57.13 -39.29 -2.28
C GLY A 254 -56.39 -38.90 -1.00
N PRO A 255 -56.44 -39.75 0.04
CA PRO A 255 -55.87 -39.43 1.34
C PRO A 255 -54.34 -39.27 1.33
N ASN A 256 -53.62 -39.86 0.36
CA ASN A 256 -52.16 -39.80 0.26
C ASN A 256 -51.67 -39.47 -1.15
N HIS A 257 -52.41 -38.65 -1.90
CA HIS A 257 -51.96 -38.15 -3.20
C HIS A 257 -50.96 -37.00 -3.01
N HIS A 258 -49.86 -37.01 -3.77
CA HIS A 258 -48.79 -36.02 -3.65
C HIS A 258 -48.70 -35.13 -4.89
N VAL A 259 -48.43 -33.85 -4.69
CA VAL A 259 -48.20 -32.86 -5.74
C VAL A 259 -46.79 -32.32 -5.60
N VAL A 260 -45.96 -32.46 -6.64
CA VAL A 260 -44.54 -32.09 -6.57
C VAL A 260 -44.20 -31.06 -7.64
N PHE A 261 -43.76 -29.88 -7.20
CA PHE A 261 -43.25 -28.82 -8.06
C PHE A 261 -41.72 -28.90 -8.11
N LEU A 262 -41.16 -29.18 -9.29
CA LEU A 262 -39.72 -29.19 -9.54
C LEU A 262 -39.35 -28.00 -10.42
N VAL A 263 -38.73 -27.00 -9.79
CA VAL A 263 -38.44 -25.71 -10.41
C VAL A 263 -36.95 -25.61 -10.71
N ASP A 264 -36.61 -25.59 -11.99
CA ASP A 264 -35.24 -25.42 -12.43
C ASP A 264 -34.85 -23.93 -12.53
N GLU A 265 -33.61 -23.63 -12.18
CA GLU A 265 -32.94 -22.31 -12.24
C GLU A 265 -33.55 -21.21 -11.36
N ILE A 266 -34.25 -21.55 -10.26
CA ILE A 266 -34.86 -20.56 -9.36
C ILE A 266 -33.85 -19.53 -8.85
N GLY A 267 -32.61 -19.98 -8.57
CA GLY A 267 -31.57 -19.14 -7.96
C GLY A 267 -31.19 -17.93 -8.79
N GLN A 268 -31.21 -18.04 -10.13
CA GLN A 268 -30.92 -16.90 -11.00
C GLN A 268 -32.09 -15.92 -11.06
N TYR A 269 -33.31 -16.45 -11.14
CA TYR A 269 -34.53 -15.65 -11.22
C TYR A 269 -34.72 -14.75 -9.99
N ILE A 270 -34.27 -15.20 -8.81
CA ILE A 270 -34.36 -14.46 -7.54
C ILE A 270 -33.11 -13.64 -7.20
N ALA A 271 -31.99 -13.83 -7.91
CA ALA A 271 -30.65 -13.39 -7.46
C ALA A 271 -30.58 -11.89 -7.12
N ASP A 272 -31.30 -11.06 -7.88
CA ASP A 272 -31.30 -9.61 -7.70
C ASP A 272 -32.51 -9.08 -6.89
N ASP A 273 -33.58 -9.87 -6.72
CA ASP A 273 -34.85 -9.43 -6.13
C ASP A 273 -35.21 -10.17 -4.83
N THR A 274 -35.04 -9.47 -3.70
CA THR A 274 -35.39 -9.99 -2.37
C THR A 274 -36.89 -10.27 -2.19
N GLN A 275 -37.77 -9.59 -2.92
CA GLN A 275 -39.22 -9.82 -2.83
C GLN A 275 -39.61 -11.15 -3.46
N LEU A 276 -39.00 -11.51 -4.60
CA LEU A 276 -39.22 -12.80 -5.24
C LEU A 276 -38.81 -13.96 -4.32
N MET A 277 -37.67 -13.84 -3.62
CA MET A 277 -37.25 -14.85 -2.65
C MET A 277 -38.25 -14.99 -1.48
N LEU A 278 -38.77 -13.88 -0.96
CA LEU A 278 -39.80 -13.90 0.09
C LEU A 278 -41.09 -14.57 -0.40
N ASN A 279 -41.50 -14.35 -1.65
CA ASN A 279 -42.69 -15.00 -2.19
C ASN A 279 -42.53 -16.52 -2.31
N LEU A 280 -41.37 -16.99 -2.78
CA LEU A 280 -41.07 -18.41 -2.85
C LEU A 280 -41.13 -19.03 -1.44
N GLN A 281 -40.57 -18.34 -0.45
CA GLN A 281 -40.68 -18.76 0.95
C GLN A 281 -42.15 -18.89 1.38
N THR A 282 -42.96 -17.85 1.17
CA THR A 282 -44.38 -17.85 1.58
C THR A 282 -45.16 -18.99 0.92
N ILE A 283 -44.92 -19.26 -0.37
CA ILE A 283 -45.53 -20.40 -1.07
C ILE A 283 -45.18 -21.72 -0.37
N VAL A 284 -43.91 -21.96 -0.05
CA VAL A 284 -43.47 -23.20 0.61
C VAL A 284 -44.05 -23.33 2.02
N GLU A 285 -44.10 -22.22 2.77
CA GLU A 285 -44.64 -22.19 4.14
C GLU A 285 -46.15 -22.45 4.19
N ASP A 286 -46.92 -21.78 3.33
CA ASP A 286 -48.36 -21.93 3.28
C ASP A 286 -48.75 -23.32 2.75
N LEU A 287 -48.04 -23.86 1.75
CA LEU A 287 -48.20 -25.23 1.29
C LEU A 287 -47.87 -26.25 2.39
N GLY A 288 -46.78 -26.06 3.14
CA GLY A 288 -46.42 -26.93 4.25
C GLY A 288 -47.50 -26.97 5.33
N THR A 289 -48.09 -25.81 5.64
CA THR A 289 -49.15 -25.67 6.64
C THR A 289 -50.47 -26.31 6.17
N ALA A 290 -50.88 -26.07 4.92
CA ALA A 290 -52.16 -26.51 4.38
C ALA A 290 -52.16 -28.00 3.95
N CYS A 291 -51.10 -28.45 3.28
CA CYS A 291 -51.01 -29.77 2.64
C CYS A 291 -50.31 -30.83 3.50
N LYS A 292 -49.58 -30.42 4.55
CA LYS A 292 -49.12 -31.30 5.65
C LYS A 292 -48.29 -32.52 5.22
N GLY A 293 -47.44 -32.41 4.21
CA GLY A 293 -46.66 -33.54 3.69
C GLY A 293 -46.94 -33.90 2.23
N LYS A 294 -48.02 -33.37 1.65
CA LYS A 294 -48.56 -33.78 0.34
C LYS A 294 -48.22 -32.86 -0.82
N ALA A 295 -47.64 -31.68 -0.54
CA ALA A 295 -47.23 -30.73 -1.57
C ALA A 295 -45.75 -30.37 -1.37
N TRP A 296 -44.91 -30.70 -2.35
CA TRP A 296 -43.45 -30.53 -2.27
C TRP A 296 -42.96 -29.50 -3.29
N VAL A 297 -41.96 -28.72 -2.89
CA VAL A 297 -41.32 -27.72 -3.77
C VAL A 297 -39.82 -27.98 -3.77
N ILE A 298 -39.31 -28.48 -4.89
CA ILE A 298 -37.92 -28.83 -5.12
C ILE A 298 -37.34 -27.83 -6.11
N VAL A 299 -36.25 -27.15 -5.74
CA VAL A 299 -35.70 -26.07 -6.56
C VAL A 299 -34.21 -26.22 -6.79
N THR A 300 -33.70 -25.74 -7.94
CA THR A 300 -32.26 -25.71 -8.22
C THR A 300 -31.69 -24.28 -8.21
N SER A 301 -30.51 -24.13 -7.62
CA SER A 301 -29.78 -22.86 -7.54
C SER A 301 -28.28 -23.07 -7.76
N GLN A 302 -27.57 -22.04 -8.21
CA GLN A 302 -26.10 -22.09 -8.24
C GLN A 302 -25.51 -21.93 -6.86
N GLU A 303 -26.09 -21.02 -6.10
CA GLU A 303 -25.65 -20.68 -4.77
C GLU A 303 -26.38 -21.51 -3.71
N ASP A 304 -25.67 -21.81 -2.64
CA ASP A 304 -26.27 -22.32 -1.42
C ASP A 304 -27.23 -21.26 -0.87
N ILE A 305 -28.34 -21.72 -0.29
CA ILE A 305 -29.33 -20.80 0.32
C ILE A 305 -28.69 -19.89 1.39
N ASP A 306 -27.61 -20.34 2.03
CA ASP A 306 -26.87 -19.59 3.05
C ASP A 306 -26.02 -18.45 2.48
N SER A 307 -25.51 -18.54 1.24
CA SER A 307 -24.74 -17.45 0.61
C SER A 307 -25.65 -16.35 0.11
N ILE A 308 -26.78 -16.72 -0.51
CA ILE A 308 -27.79 -15.77 -1.02
C ILE A 308 -28.35 -14.91 0.14
N THR A 309 -28.55 -15.52 1.30
CA THR A 309 -29.18 -14.87 2.46
C THR A 309 -28.23 -13.98 3.27
N LYS A 310 -26.92 -14.28 3.35
CA LYS A 310 -25.95 -13.49 4.12
C LYS A 310 -25.57 -12.15 3.46
N THR A 311 -25.55 -12.08 2.14
CA THR A 311 -25.01 -10.93 1.39
C THR A 311 -25.93 -9.70 1.42
N LYS A 312 -27.21 -9.86 1.78
CA LYS A 312 -28.24 -8.80 1.66
C LYS A 312 -28.81 -8.26 2.99
N GLY A 313 -28.17 -8.53 4.13
CA GLY A 313 -28.41 -7.79 5.40
C GLY A 313 -29.76 -7.98 6.12
N ASN A 314 -30.70 -8.77 5.57
CA ASN A 314 -31.99 -9.07 6.19
C ASN A 314 -31.99 -10.44 6.91
N ASP A 315 -32.74 -10.55 8.00
CA ASP A 315 -32.83 -11.75 8.85
C ASP A 315 -33.65 -12.87 8.19
N PHE A 316 -33.00 -13.64 7.32
CA PHE A 316 -33.59 -14.77 6.58
C PHE A 316 -33.49 -16.12 7.32
N SER A 317 -33.24 -16.11 8.63
CA SER A 317 -33.14 -17.31 9.47
C SER A 317 -34.40 -18.20 9.41
N LYS A 318 -35.58 -17.61 9.15
CA LYS A 318 -36.85 -18.34 8.96
C LYS A 318 -36.94 -19.08 7.62
N ILE A 319 -36.36 -18.55 6.54
CA ILE A 319 -36.29 -19.21 5.22
C ILE A 319 -35.52 -20.53 5.32
N GLN A 320 -34.40 -20.47 6.02
CA GLN A 320 -33.48 -21.60 6.20
C GLN A 320 -34.14 -22.82 6.86
N GLY A 321 -35.15 -22.62 7.71
CA GLY A 321 -35.87 -23.70 8.38
C GLY A 321 -36.93 -24.40 7.53
N ARG A 322 -37.32 -23.83 6.37
CA ARG A 322 -38.36 -24.39 5.49
C ARG A 322 -37.78 -25.21 4.33
N PHE A 323 -36.58 -24.86 3.88
CA PHE A 323 -35.74 -25.68 3.00
C PHE A 323 -34.77 -26.51 3.85
N ASP A 324 -35.33 -27.46 4.61
CA ASP A 324 -34.58 -28.32 5.53
C ASP A 324 -33.72 -29.35 4.78
N THR A 325 -34.20 -29.80 3.61
CA THR A 325 -33.45 -30.71 2.74
C THR A 325 -32.57 -29.91 1.80
N ARG A 326 -31.26 -29.92 2.02
CA ARG A 326 -30.27 -29.18 1.24
C ARG A 326 -29.30 -30.14 0.57
N LEU A 327 -29.34 -30.19 -0.75
CA LEU A 327 -28.57 -31.13 -1.56
C LEU A 327 -27.55 -30.34 -2.39
N SER A 328 -26.31 -30.28 -1.91
CA SER A 328 -25.23 -29.54 -2.58
C SER A 328 -24.42 -30.48 -3.46
N LEU A 329 -24.42 -30.26 -4.77
CA LEU A 329 -23.68 -31.04 -5.76
C LEU A 329 -22.28 -30.45 -5.99
N SER A 330 -21.26 -31.18 -5.53
CA SER A 330 -19.85 -30.77 -5.57
C SER A 330 -19.16 -31.05 -6.90
N ALA A 331 -17.95 -30.50 -7.09
CA ALA A 331 -17.11 -30.82 -8.26
C ALA A 331 -16.61 -32.27 -8.26
N SER A 332 -16.47 -32.88 -7.08
CA SER A 332 -16.04 -34.28 -6.95
C SER A 332 -17.11 -35.24 -7.48
N ASN A 333 -18.39 -34.86 -7.39
CA ASN A 333 -19.48 -35.60 -8.02
C ASN A 333 -19.28 -35.66 -9.54
N VAL A 334 -18.99 -34.52 -10.19
CA VAL A 334 -18.83 -34.46 -11.64
C VAL A 334 -17.62 -35.26 -12.11
N ASP A 335 -16.51 -35.18 -11.37
CA ASP A 335 -15.32 -36.00 -11.59
C ASP A 335 -15.68 -37.50 -11.63
N GLU A 336 -16.35 -38.01 -10.59
CA GLU A 336 -16.76 -39.41 -10.51
C GLU A 336 -17.73 -39.81 -11.66
N VAL A 337 -18.67 -38.93 -12.01
CA VAL A 337 -19.59 -39.16 -13.14
C VAL A 337 -18.83 -39.24 -14.47
N ILE A 338 -17.88 -38.34 -14.75
CA ILE A 338 -17.09 -38.36 -15.99
C ILE A 338 -16.26 -39.63 -16.06
N ARG A 339 -15.58 -40.01 -14.96
CA ARG A 339 -14.77 -41.23 -14.89
C ARG A 339 -15.60 -42.47 -15.21
N LYS A 340 -16.75 -42.63 -14.57
CA LYS A 340 -17.61 -43.81 -14.74
C LYS A 340 -18.39 -43.81 -16.06
N ARG A 341 -18.84 -42.64 -16.54
CA ARG A 341 -19.71 -42.56 -17.74
C ARG A 341 -18.92 -42.44 -19.03
N VAL A 342 -17.86 -41.65 -19.05
CA VAL A 342 -17.10 -41.31 -20.27
C VAL A 342 -15.79 -42.08 -20.32
N LEU A 343 -15.07 -42.15 -19.20
CA LEU A 343 -13.70 -42.67 -19.17
C LEU A 343 -13.58 -44.13 -18.70
N ALA A 344 -14.69 -44.83 -18.44
CA ALA A 344 -14.64 -46.22 -18.02
C ALA A 344 -13.79 -47.06 -18.98
N LYS A 345 -12.83 -47.80 -18.43
CA LYS A 345 -11.82 -48.55 -19.20
C LYS A 345 -12.18 -50.02 -19.26
N ASN A 346 -11.82 -50.67 -20.36
CA ASN A 346 -11.85 -52.14 -20.41
C ASN A 346 -10.68 -52.72 -19.57
N GLU A 347 -10.76 -54.02 -19.26
CA GLU A 347 -9.78 -54.69 -18.40
C GLU A 347 -8.35 -54.60 -18.96
N THR A 348 -8.17 -54.84 -20.26
CA THR A 348 -6.86 -54.80 -20.93
C THR A 348 -6.22 -53.42 -20.84
N ALA A 349 -6.98 -52.37 -21.10
CA ALA A 349 -6.52 -50.99 -21.00
C ALA A 349 -6.17 -50.62 -19.55
N THR A 350 -6.99 -51.04 -18.60
CA THR A 350 -6.76 -50.80 -17.16
C THR A 350 -5.42 -51.37 -16.71
N GLN A 351 -5.10 -52.61 -17.10
CA GLN A 351 -3.82 -53.24 -16.80
C GLN A 351 -2.64 -52.51 -17.49
N THR A 352 -2.82 -52.15 -18.77
CA THR A 352 -1.81 -51.44 -19.56
C THR A 352 -1.45 -50.10 -18.92
N LEU A 353 -2.45 -49.30 -18.54
CA LEU A 353 -2.25 -47.97 -17.93
C LEU A 353 -1.64 -48.06 -16.53
N ARG A 354 -2.02 -49.07 -15.73
CA ARG A 354 -1.41 -49.32 -14.42
C ARG A 354 0.08 -49.63 -14.53
N LEU A 355 0.47 -50.47 -15.49
CA LEU A 355 1.87 -50.79 -15.78
C LEU A 355 2.64 -49.56 -16.28
N LEU A 356 2.03 -48.77 -17.18
CA LEU A 356 2.62 -47.53 -17.68
C LEU A 356 2.93 -46.54 -16.54
N TYR A 357 1.97 -46.36 -15.61
CA TYR A 357 2.17 -45.51 -14.45
C TYR A 357 3.26 -46.04 -13.53
N GLU A 358 3.29 -47.35 -13.22
CA GLU A 358 4.35 -47.94 -12.39
C GLU A 358 5.75 -47.73 -12.99
N GLN A 359 5.87 -47.78 -14.31
CA GLN A 359 7.15 -47.56 -15.00
C GLN A 359 7.58 -46.09 -15.01
N LYS A 360 6.62 -45.15 -15.06
CA LYS A 360 6.87 -43.71 -15.28
C LYS A 360 6.42 -42.82 -14.12
N GLU A 361 6.13 -43.37 -12.94
CA GLU A 361 5.55 -42.63 -11.81
C GLU A 361 6.35 -41.38 -11.44
N SER A 362 7.68 -41.51 -11.29
CA SER A 362 8.54 -40.36 -10.96
C SER A 362 8.58 -39.30 -12.05
N ILE A 363 8.50 -39.71 -13.33
CA ILE A 363 8.47 -38.80 -14.47
C ILE A 363 7.15 -38.01 -14.45
N ILE A 364 6.02 -38.70 -14.32
CA ILE A 364 4.68 -38.09 -14.27
C ILE A 364 4.57 -37.10 -13.11
N LYS A 365 5.06 -37.45 -11.91
CA LYS A 365 5.01 -36.56 -10.74
C LYS A 365 5.87 -35.29 -10.91
N ASN A 366 7.02 -35.39 -11.57
CA ASN A 366 7.89 -34.23 -11.84
C ASN A 366 7.39 -33.37 -13.01
N LEU A 367 6.68 -33.99 -13.96
CA LEU A 367 6.10 -33.34 -15.12
C LEU A 367 4.95 -32.40 -14.69
N ILE A 368 4.08 -32.88 -13.78
CA ILE A 368 2.88 -32.17 -13.37
C ILE A 368 3.10 -31.52 -11.99
N THR A 369 3.66 -30.31 -11.96
CA THR A 369 3.90 -29.58 -10.70
C THR A 369 3.39 -28.15 -10.80
N PHE A 370 2.72 -27.68 -9.75
CA PHE A 370 2.30 -26.29 -9.61
C PHE A 370 3.21 -25.54 -8.62
N THR A 371 3.23 -24.22 -8.76
CA THR A 371 3.94 -23.30 -7.86
C THR A 371 3.28 -23.26 -6.47
N ALA A 372 4.07 -23.02 -5.41
CA ALA A 372 3.62 -23.13 -4.01
C ALA A 372 2.53 -22.12 -3.60
N ASP A 373 2.37 -21.05 -4.38
CA ASP A 373 1.36 -20.01 -4.22
C ASP A 373 0.06 -20.32 -4.97
N THR A 374 -0.03 -21.49 -5.62
CA THR A 374 -1.23 -22.01 -6.26
C THR A 374 -2.04 -22.84 -5.25
N ALA A 375 -3.36 -22.68 -5.25
CA ALA A 375 -4.23 -23.50 -4.40
C ALA A 375 -4.02 -25.00 -4.69
N ASP A 376 -4.03 -25.83 -3.65
CA ASP A 376 -3.75 -27.27 -3.76
C ASP A 376 -4.57 -27.92 -4.89
N LYS A 377 -3.87 -28.58 -5.81
CA LYS A 377 -4.46 -29.19 -7.01
C LYS A 377 -4.37 -30.70 -6.87
N LYS A 378 -5.51 -31.37 -7.08
CA LYS A 378 -5.55 -32.84 -7.13
C LYS A 378 -4.68 -33.34 -8.28
N LEU A 379 -3.69 -34.16 -7.97
CA LEU A 379 -2.86 -34.89 -8.93
C LEU A 379 -3.21 -36.38 -8.85
N TYR A 380 -2.55 -37.21 -9.68
CA TYR A 380 -2.73 -38.66 -9.62
C TYR A 380 -2.36 -39.19 -8.23
N ALA A 381 -3.30 -39.83 -7.56
CA ALA A 381 -3.07 -40.42 -6.24
C ALA A 381 -2.25 -41.71 -6.34
N ASP A 382 -2.61 -42.57 -7.29
CA ASP A 382 -1.99 -43.87 -7.52
C ASP A 382 -2.21 -44.37 -8.96
N LYS A 383 -1.75 -45.59 -9.23
CA LYS A 383 -1.90 -46.26 -10.54
C LYS A 383 -3.36 -46.55 -10.93
N ALA A 384 -4.26 -46.72 -9.97
CA ALA A 384 -5.68 -46.93 -10.25
C ALA A 384 -6.33 -45.60 -10.66
N ASP A 385 -6.04 -44.53 -9.91
CA ASP A 385 -6.49 -43.18 -10.21
C ASP A 385 -6.00 -42.70 -11.59
N PHE A 386 -4.74 -43.01 -11.95
CA PHE A 386 -4.21 -42.76 -13.30
C PHE A 386 -5.02 -43.47 -14.39
N ALA A 387 -5.29 -44.77 -14.23
CA ALA A 387 -6.06 -45.53 -15.22
C ALA A 387 -7.50 -45.01 -15.37
N ASP A 388 -8.13 -44.61 -14.27
CA ASP A 388 -9.51 -44.10 -14.23
C ASP A 388 -9.65 -42.72 -14.90
N CYS A 389 -8.61 -41.88 -14.80
CA CYS A 389 -8.59 -40.52 -15.38
C CYS A 389 -8.07 -40.45 -16.81
N TYR A 390 -7.18 -41.35 -17.22
CA TYR A 390 -6.46 -41.24 -18.49
C TYR A 390 -7.42 -41.07 -19.69
N PRO A 391 -7.17 -40.17 -20.66
CA PRO A 391 -5.95 -39.35 -20.86
C PRO A 391 -5.94 -37.98 -20.15
N PHE A 392 -6.80 -37.75 -19.15
CA PHE A 392 -6.89 -36.50 -18.41
C PHE A 392 -6.08 -36.51 -17.11
N ILE A 393 -5.85 -35.32 -16.55
CA ILE A 393 -5.17 -35.12 -15.27
C ILE A 393 -6.19 -34.65 -14.22
N PRO A 394 -6.18 -35.18 -12.97
CA PRO A 394 -7.23 -34.90 -11.97
C PRO A 394 -7.52 -33.42 -11.68
N TYR A 395 -6.54 -32.52 -11.78
CA TYR A 395 -6.77 -31.08 -11.54
C TYR A 395 -7.72 -30.47 -12.59
N GLN A 396 -7.77 -31.03 -13.80
CA GLN A 396 -8.51 -30.48 -14.94
C GLN A 396 -10.02 -30.48 -14.68
N PHE A 397 -10.54 -31.46 -13.93
CA PHE A 397 -11.95 -31.57 -13.56
C PHE A 397 -12.42 -30.39 -12.71
N ASN A 398 -11.65 -30.04 -11.69
CA ASN A 398 -11.97 -28.90 -10.83
C ASN A 398 -11.72 -27.57 -11.56
N LEU A 399 -10.59 -27.46 -12.25
CA LEU A 399 -10.22 -26.23 -12.96
C LEU A 399 -11.24 -25.89 -14.06
N LEU A 400 -11.70 -26.86 -14.85
CA LEU A 400 -12.70 -26.61 -15.89
C LEU A 400 -14.04 -26.12 -15.30
N GLY A 401 -14.44 -26.65 -14.14
CA GLY A 401 -15.62 -26.15 -13.42
C GLY A 401 -15.48 -24.69 -12.97
N GLN A 402 -14.28 -24.29 -12.54
CA GLN A 402 -13.95 -22.89 -12.22
C GLN A 402 -13.98 -22.01 -13.47
N VAL A 403 -13.38 -22.46 -14.58
CA VAL A 403 -13.40 -21.74 -15.87
C VAL A 403 -14.83 -21.50 -16.34
N LEU A 404 -15.69 -22.52 -16.34
CA LEU A 404 -17.09 -22.39 -16.76
C LEU A 404 -17.86 -21.39 -15.91
N THR A 405 -17.63 -21.40 -14.60
CA THR A 405 -18.22 -20.43 -13.67
C THR A 405 -17.74 -19.02 -13.99
N ALA A 406 -16.45 -18.85 -14.22
CA ALA A 406 -15.84 -17.55 -14.51
C ALA A 406 -16.30 -16.98 -15.86
N VAL A 407 -16.36 -17.80 -16.92
CA VAL A 407 -16.88 -17.43 -18.25
C VAL A 407 -18.35 -17.02 -18.16
N ARG A 408 -19.16 -17.68 -17.33
CA ARG A 408 -20.56 -17.29 -17.14
C ARG A 408 -20.72 -15.95 -16.40
N ILE A 409 -19.91 -15.69 -15.38
CA ILE A 409 -19.96 -14.45 -14.58
C ILE A 409 -19.50 -13.26 -15.43
N HIS A 410 -18.42 -13.43 -16.18
CA HIS A 410 -17.75 -12.34 -16.89
C HIS A 410 -18.16 -12.23 -18.38
N GLY A 411 -18.77 -13.26 -18.97
CA GLY A 411 -19.32 -13.20 -20.31
C GLY A 411 -20.63 -12.41 -20.32
N ALA A 412 -20.70 -11.33 -21.11
CA ALA A 412 -21.89 -10.48 -21.26
C ALA A 412 -23.15 -11.23 -21.73
N SER A 413 -22.99 -12.49 -22.18
CA SER A 413 -24.03 -13.39 -22.68
C SER A 413 -24.79 -14.18 -21.58
N GLY A 414 -24.78 -13.71 -20.34
CA GLY A 414 -25.48 -14.35 -19.20
C GLY A 414 -26.98 -14.66 -19.38
N LYS A 415 -27.63 -14.12 -20.42
CA LYS A 415 -29.06 -14.33 -20.75
C LYS A 415 -29.36 -15.48 -21.74
N HIS A 416 -28.37 -16.09 -22.40
CA HIS A 416 -28.62 -17.14 -23.42
C HIS A 416 -27.91 -18.47 -23.16
N LEU A 417 -27.17 -18.59 -22.05
CA LEU A 417 -26.47 -19.82 -21.67
C LEU A 417 -27.40 -20.91 -21.09
N SER A 418 -28.57 -20.56 -20.57
CA SER A 418 -29.53 -21.51 -19.99
C SER A 418 -30.09 -22.48 -21.03
N ASP A 419 -30.42 -22.02 -22.25
CA ASP A 419 -31.06 -22.84 -23.29
C ASP A 419 -30.11 -23.76 -24.10
N GLN A 420 -28.79 -23.55 -24.03
CA GLN A 420 -27.80 -24.23 -24.89
C GLN A 420 -26.62 -24.89 -24.16
N SER A 421 -26.62 -24.91 -22.82
CA SER A 421 -25.47 -25.35 -22.03
C SER A 421 -25.09 -26.83 -22.21
N ARG A 422 -24.03 -27.12 -22.98
CA ARG A 422 -23.42 -28.47 -22.99
C ARG A 422 -22.84 -28.75 -21.61
N SER A 423 -23.18 -29.90 -21.03
CA SER A 423 -22.62 -30.32 -19.74
C SER A 423 -21.10 -30.52 -19.80
N MET A 424 -20.44 -30.44 -18.65
CA MET A 424 -19.00 -30.72 -18.50
C MET A 424 -18.60 -32.06 -19.15
N LEU A 425 -19.50 -33.05 -19.16
CA LEU A 425 -19.28 -34.34 -19.83
C LEU A 425 -18.96 -34.19 -21.32
N ALA A 426 -19.67 -33.31 -22.03
CA ALA A 426 -19.45 -33.09 -23.46
C ALA A 426 -18.09 -32.46 -23.73
N LEU A 427 -17.63 -31.53 -22.87
CA LEU A 427 -16.31 -30.92 -22.99
C LEU A 427 -15.21 -31.99 -22.87
N PHE A 428 -15.29 -32.85 -21.85
CA PHE A 428 -14.34 -33.96 -21.68
C PHE A 428 -14.41 -34.97 -22.83
N GLN A 429 -15.61 -35.30 -23.30
CA GLN A 429 -15.76 -36.21 -24.44
C GLN A 429 -15.14 -35.63 -25.72
N GLU A 430 -15.46 -34.39 -26.08
CA GLU A 430 -14.92 -33.72 -27.28
C GLU A 430 -13.39 -33.57 -27.21
N SER A 431 -12.84 -33.24 -26.04
CA SER A 431 -11.39 -33.20 -25.85
C SER A 431 -10.73 -34.59 -25.94
N ALA A 432 -11.40 -35.65 -25.46
CA ALA A 432 -10.92 -37.03 -25.61
C ALA A 432 -10.96 -37.52 -27.07
N ILE A 433 -12.01 -37.14 -27.82
CA ILE A 433 -12.15 -37.45 -29.26
C ILE A 433 -10.96 -36.87 -30.04
N ARG A 434 -10.47 -35.68 -29.69
CA ARG A 434 -9.32 -35.04 -30.36
C ARG A 434 -8.01 -35.84 -30.25
N VAL A 435 -7.90 -36.77 -29.28
CA VAL A 435 -6.74 -37.65 -29.10
C VAL A 435 -7.03 -39.13 -29.34
N MET A 436 -8.24 -39.47 -29.80
CA MET A 436 -8.72 -40.87 -29.84
C MET A 436 -7.88 -41.82 -30.72
N ASP A 437 -7.27 -41.29 -31.79
CA ASP A 437 -6.44 -42.07 -32.73
C ASP A 437 -4.95 -42.13 -32.34
N LYS A 438 -4.55 -41.44 -31.27
CA LYS A 438 -3.16 -41.45 -30.77
C LYS A 438 -2.88 -42.69 -29.89
N GLU A 439 -1.60 -42.98 -29.67
CA GLU A 439 -1.13 -44.09 -28.82
C GLU A 439 -1.13 -43.75 -27.33
N ASP A 440 -0.85 -44.75 -26.49
CA ASP A 440 -0.68 -44.58 -25.05
C ASP A 440 0.52 -43.68 -24.71
N GLY A 441 0.40 -42.89 -23.65
CA GLY A 441 1.38 -41.88 -23.26
C GLY A 441 0.95 -40.45 -23.56
N VAL A 442 -0.05 -40.24 -24.41
CA VAL A 442 -0.61 -38.91 -24.68
C VAL A 442 -1.50 -38.44 -23.54
N LEU A 443 -1.31 -37.19 -23.13
CA LEU A 443 -2.16 -36.49 -22.17
C LEU A 443 -2.94 -35.41 -22.91
N VAL A 444 -4.15 -35.10 -22.43
CA VAL A 444 -4.93 -33.98 -22.97
C VAL A 444 -4.43 -32.68 -22.34
N PRO A 445 -3.78 -31.77 -23.10
CA PRO A 445 -3.40 -30.46 -22.56
C PRO A 445 -4.65 -29.65 -22.27
N PHE A 446 -4.57 -28.73 -21.31
CA PHE A 446 -5.72 -27.94 -20.89
C PHE A 446 -6.29 -27.06 -22.02
N SER A 447 -5.45 -26.66 -22.97
CA SER A 447 -5.85 -25.89 -24.16
C SER A 447 -6.95 -26.57 -24.98
N PHE A 448 -7.04 -27.90 -24.97
CA PHE A 448 -8.01 -28.67 -25.75
C PHE A 448 -9.45 -28.51 -25.27
N PHE A 449 -9.68 -27.97 -24.07
CA PHE A 449 -11.01 -27.63 -23.58
C PHE A 449 -11.55 -26.33 -24.20
N TYR A 450 -10.70 -25.51 -24.83
CA TYR A 450 -11.13 -24.24 -25.41
C TYR A 450 -12.10 -24.44 -26.59
N ASN A 451 -11.77 -25.29 -27.56
CA ASN A 451 -12.60 -25.49 -28.76
C ASN A 451 -14.06 -25.89 -28.44
N PRO A 452 -14.33 -26.87 -27.56
CA PRO A 452 -15.70 -27.19 -27.19
C PRO A 452 -16.32 -26.07 -26.32
N LEU A 453 -15.51 -25.31 -25.59
CA LEU A 453 -15.95 -24.15 -24.81
C LEU A 453 -16.26 -22.92 -25.68
N HIS A 454 -15.64 -22.78 -26.86
CA HIS A 454 -15.70 -21.63 -27.76
C HIS A 454 -17.14 -21.22 -28.11
N LYS A 455 -18.03 -22.20 -28.25
CA LYS A 455 -19.45 -22.00 -28.55
C LYS A 455 -20.21 -21.24 -27.45
N PHE A 456 -19.64 -21.15 -26.25
CA PHE A 456 -20.21 -20.48 -25.08
C PHE A 456 -19.56 -19.13 -24.77
N ILE A 457 -18.48 -18.80 -25.48
CA ILE A 457 -17.76 -17.55 -25.30
C ILE A 457 -18.45 -16.47 -26.11
N ASP A 458 -18.53 -15.26 -25.55
CA ASP A 458 -18.98 -14.08 -26.27
C ASP A 458 -18.17 -13.86 -27.56
N HIS A 459 -18.82 -13.37 -28.61
CA HIS A 459 -18.17 -13.05 -29.88
C HIS A 459 -16.97 -12.10 -29.65
N GLN A 460 -17.07 -11.16 -28.70
CA GLN A 460 -15.99 -10.21 -28.44
C GLN A 460 -14.68 -10.86 -27.95
N HIS A 461 -14.76 -11.94 -27.18
CA HIS A 461 -13.57 -12.63 -26.67
C HIS A 461 -13.07 -13.70 -27.64
N SER A 462 -13.97 -14.40 -28.34
CA SER A 462 -13.60 -15.38 -29.36
C SER A 462 -12.94 -14.74 -30.58
N GLN A 463 -13.31 -13.49 -30.92
CA GLN A 463 -12.71 -12.76 -32.03
C GLN A 463 -11.19 -12.55 -31.84
N VAL A 464 -10.73 -12.19 -30.65
CA VAL A 464 -9.28 -12.03 -30.36
C VAL A 464 -8.50 -13.30 -30.72
N ILE A 465 -9.03 -14.47 -30.35
CA ILE A 465 -8.37 -15.76 -30.59
C ILE A 465 -8.49 -16.17 -32.06
N SER A 466 -9.63 -15.88 -32.71
CA SER A 466 -9.83 -16.10 -34.15
C SER A 466 -8.89 -15.24 -34.99
N ASP A 467 -8.65 -13.99 -34.57
CA ASP A 467 -7.71 -13.08 -35.24
C ASP A 467 -6.26 -13.56 -35.03
N ALA A 468 -5.94 -14.09 -33.84
CA ALA A 468 -4.64 -14.71 -33.56
C ALA A 468 -4.40 -15.97 -34.42
N GLU A 469 -5.43 -16.80 -34.64
CA GLU A 469 -5.36 -17.98 -35.53
C GLU A 469 -5.02 -17.62 -36.99
N ASN A 470 -5.40 -16.42 -37.44
CA ASN A 470 -5.10 -15.91 -38.78
C ASN A 470 -3.81 -15.06 -38.83
N ASN A 471 -3.11 -14.85 -37.72
CA ASN A 471 -1.92 -14.02 -37.66
C ASN A 471 -0.67 -14.79 -38.11
N SER A 472 -0.11 -14.42 -39.26
CA SER A 472 1.11 -15.03 -39.83
C SER A 472 2.36 -14.99 -38.94
N LYS A 473 2.38 -14.18 -37.88
CA LYS A 473 3.50 -14.08 -36.93
C LYS A 473 3.39 -15.04 -35.74
N LEU A 474 2.24 -15.70 -35.59
CA LEU A 474 1.96 -16.67 -34.52
C LEU A 474 1.90 -18.07 -35.11
N ASP A 475 2.36 -19.05 -34.34
CA ASP A 475 2.22 -20.47 -34.66
C ASP A 475 1.05 -21.12 -33.89
N GLU A 476 0.78 -22.40 -34.19
CA GLU A 476 -0.30 -23.15 -33.55
C GLU A 476 -0.12 -23.25 -32.03
N PHE A 477 1.13 -23.34 -31.55
CA PHE A 477 1.42 -23.42 -30.12
C PHE A 477 1.14 -22.08 -29.43
N ASP A 478 1.46 -20.96 -30.07
CA ASP A 478 1.16 -19.62 -29.59
C ASP A 478 -0.35 -19.42 -29.37
N VAL A 479 -1.16 -19.91 -30.31
CA VAL A 479 -2.63 -19.86 -30.21
C VAL A 479 -3.14 -20.76 -29.09
N GLU A 480 -2.64 -22.00 -28.98
CA GLU A 480 -3.08 -22.92 -27.91
C GLU A 480 -2.70 -22.39 -26.51
N LEU A 481 -1.56 -21.71 -26.36
CA LEU A 481 -1.20 -21.01 -25.12
C LEU A 481 -2.13 -19.82 -24.84
N LEU A 482 -2.47 -19.04 -25.86
CA LEU A 482 -3.43 -17.93 -25.73
C LEU A 482 -4.81 -18.42 -25.28
N LYS A 483 -5.26 -19.57 -25.78
CA LYS A 483 -6.50 -20.24 -25.37
C LYS A 483 -6.47 -20.60 -23.87
N VAL A 484 -5.35 -21.10 -23.37
CA VAL A 484 -5.17 -21.39 -21.93
C VAL A 484 -5.24 -20.11 -21.10
N LEU A 485 -4.50 -19.07 -21.50
CA LEU A 485 -4.50 -17.77 -20.81
C LEU A 485 -5.90 -17.15 -20.74
N PHE A 486 -6.69 -17.28 -21.81
CA PHE A 486 -8.09 -16.87 -21.82
C PHE A 486 -8.92 -17.65 -20.79
N MET A 487 -8.84 -18.98 -20.81
CA MET A 487 -9.64 -19.83 -19.92
C MET A 487 -9.36 -19.54 -18.43
N ILE A 488 -8.10 -19.29 -18.07
CA ILE A 488 -7.73 -19.03 -16.67
C ILE A 488 -7.78 -17.56 -16.26
N LYS A 489 -8.10 -16.62 -17.17
CA LYS A 489 -8.05 -15.16 -16.92
C LYS A 489 -8.80 -14.74 -15.65
N TYR A 490 -9.99 -15.31 -15.44
CA TYR A 490 -10.88 -14.94 -14.34
C TYR A 490 -10.90 -15.98 -13.20
N VAL A 491 -9.98 -16.97 -13.24
CA VAL A 491 -9.87 -18.02 -12.21
C VAL A 491 -8.84 -17.58 -11.18
N LYS A 492 -9.25 -17.43 -9.92
CA LYS A 492 -8.37 -16.93 -8.84
C LYS A 492 -7.43 -18.00 -8.30
N GLU A 493 -7.81 -19.25 -8.43
CA GLU A 493 -7.15 -20.41 -7.85
C GLU A 493 -5.95 -20.90 -8.67
N ILE A 494 -5.61 -20.23 -9.77
CA ILE A 494 -4.42 -20.52 -10.57
C ILE A 494 -3.80 -19.22 -11.06
N LYS A 495 -2.49 -19.07 -10.86
CA LYS A 495 -1.74 -17.95 -11.42
C LYS A 495 -1.17 -18.36 -12.78
N ALA A 496 -1.30 -17.48 -13.75
CA ALA A 496 -0.74 -17.65 -15.09
C ALA A 496 0.76 -17.30 -15.12
N ASN A 497 1.58 -18.01 -14.34
CA ASN A 497 3.04 -17.92 -14.39
C ASN A 497 3.61 -19.01 -15.31
N VAL A 498 4.88 -18.88 -15.71
CA VAL A 498 5.52 -19.78 -16.69
C VAL A 498 5.45 -21.25 -16.25
N ASP A 499 5.69 -21.54 -14.96
CA ASP A 499 5.72 -22.91 -14.46
C ASP A 499 4.32 -23.56 -14.45
N ASN A 500 3.29 -22.82 -14.05
CA ASN A 500 1.91 -23.30 -14.09
C ASN A 500 1.41 -23.47 -15.53
N LEU A 501 1.73 -22.53 -16.42
CA LEU A 501 1.39 -22.62 -17.85
C LEU A 501 2.06 -23.85 -18.49
N THR A 502 3.29 -24.18 -18.07
CA THR A 502 3.98 -25.42 -18.49
C THR A 502 3.15 -26.64 -18.14
N THR A 503 2.68 -26.73 -16.89
CA THR A 503 1.81 -27.83 -16.44
C THR A 503 0.48 -27.90 -17.21
N LEU A 504 -0.11 -26.76 -17.57
CA LEU A 504 -1.36 -26.72 -18.35
C LEU A 504 -1.18 -27.13 -19.82
N MET A 505 0.02 -26.99 -20.38
CA MET A 505 0.31 -27.23 -21.79
C MET A 505 0.95 -28.60 -22.09
N ILE A 506 1.25 -29.40 -21.06
CA ILE A 506 1.80 -30.75 -21.22
C ILE A 506 0.84 -31.64 -22.01
N SER A 507 1.38 -32.36 -22.99
CA SER A 507 0.60 -33.13 -23.96
C SER A 507 1.01 -34.60 -24.06
N ASN A 508 2.14 -34.97 -23.46
CA ASN A 508 2.64 -36.33 -23.40
C ASN A 508 3.38 -36.59 -22.08
N ILE A 509 3.32 -37.83 -21.57
CA ILE A 509 4.06 -38.27 -20.39
C ILE A 509 5.59 -38.21 -20.59
N ASP A 510 6.04 -38.29 -21.85
CA ASP A 510 7.46 -38.23 -22.23
C ASP A 510 7.93 -36.81 -22.62
N ASP A 511 7.10 -35.78 -22.43
CA ASP A 511 7.50 -34.39 -22.70
C ASP A 511 8.64 -33.96 -21.75
N ASP A 512 9.65 -33.25 -22.28
CA ASP A 512 10.66 -32.59 -21.45
C ASP A 512 10.11 -31.24 -20.94
N ARG A 513 9.91 -31.15 -19.63
CA ARG A 513 9.39 -29.95 -18.97
C ARG A 513 10.24 -28.70 -19.25
N ILE A 514 11.56 -28.83 -19.39
CA ILE A 514 12.46 -27.69 -19.67
C ILE A 514 12.23 -27.19 -21.09
N GLU A 515 12.08 -28.10 -22.07
CA GLU A 515 11.78 -27.72 -23.45
C GLU A 515 10.42 -27.04 -23.58
N VAL A 516 9.38 -27.59 -22.93
CA VAL A 516 8.04 -26.98 -22.92
C VAL A 516 8.08 -25.59 -22.27
N ARG A 517 8.80 -25.45 -21.15
CA ARG A 517 9.00 -24.16 -20.46
C ARG A 517 9.66 -23.12 -21.38
N SER A 518 10.71 -23.50 -22.10
CA SER A 518 11.39 -22.62 -23.05
C SER A 518 10.46 -22.18 -24.20
N LYS A 519 9.67 -23.10 -24.75
CA LYS A 519 8.66 -22.79 -25.78
C LYS A 519 7.60 -21.82 -25.27
N ILE A 520 7.16 -21.97 -24.03
CA ILE A 520 6.21 -21.04 -23.40
C ILE A 520 6.81 -19.64 -23.25
N GLU A 521 8.05 -19.52 -22.77
CA GLU A 521 8.72 -18.22 -22.65
C GLU A 521 8.87 -17.51 -24.00
N GLU A 522 9.23 -18.24 -25.06
CA GLU A 522 9.29 -17.71 -26.42
C GLU A 522 7.91 -17.28 -26.94
N SER A 523 6.89 -18.11 -26.72
CA SER A 523 5.52 -17.85 -27.12
C SER A 523 4.95 -16.60 -26.42
N LEU A 524 5.14 -16.49 -25.10
CA LEU A 524 4.71 -15.31 -24.32
C LEU A 524 5.36 -14.02 -24.83
N LYS A 525 6.63 -14.06 -25.26
CA LYS A 525 7.30 -12.89 -25.88
C LYS A 525 6.60 -12.47 -27.18
N LYS A 526 6.20 -13.41 -28.03
CA LYS A 526 5.45 -13.12 -29.26
C LYS A 526 4.06 -12.57 -28.95
N LEU A 527 3.33 -13.19 -28.00
CA LEU A 527 1.99 -12.77 -27.61
C LEU A 527 1.97 -11.37 -26.97
N ILE A 528 2.99 -11.02 -26.17
CA ILE A 528 3.17 -9.66 -25.64
C ILE A 528 3.46 -8.67 -26.77
N LYS A 529 4.33 -9.04 -27.71
CA LYS A 529 4.70 -8.18 -28.84
C LYS A 529 3.52 -7.85 -29.75
N GLU A 530 2.59 -8.77 -29.92
CA GLU A 530 1.34 -8.55 -30.67
C GLU A 530 0.21 -7.98 -29.79
N THR A 531 0.50 -7.56 -28.55
CA THR A 531 -0.45 -7.00 -27.57
C THR A 531 -1.65 -7.91 -27.29
N LEU A 532 -1.51 -9.24 -27.39
CA LEU A 532 -2.57 -10.19 -27.03
C LEU A 532 -2.53 -10.56 -25.54
N VAL A 533 -1.36 -10.42 -24.93
CA VAL A 533 -1.07 -10.76 -23.54
C VAL A 533 -0.34 -9.61 -22.87
N GLN A 534 -0.66 -9.35 -21.61
CA GLN A 534 0.08 -8.42 -20.75
C GLN A 534 0.84 -9.19 -19.69
N LYS A 535 2.06 -8.74 -19.38
CA LYS A 535 2.84 -9.21 -18.23
C LYS A 535 2.67 -8.22 -17.07
N ASN A 536 2.28 -8.71 -15.90
CA ASN A 536 2.29 -7.97 -14.65
C ASN A 536 3.10 -8.76 -13.61
N GLY A 537 4.32 -8.31 -13.32
CA GLY A 537 5.28 -9.08 -12.52
C GLY A 537 5.60 -10.42 -13.19
N GLU A 538 5.30 -11.53 -12.52
CA GLU A 538 5.50 -12.90 -13.04
C GLU A 538 4.25 -13.51 -13.71
N ILE A 539 3.13 -12.78 -13.72
CA ILE A 539 1.84 -13.26 -14.20
C ILE A 539 1.55 -12.73 -15.60
N TYR A 540 1.03 -13.58 -16.46
CA TYR A 540 0.62 -13.27 -17.82
C TYR A 540 -0.91 -13.25 -17.93
N ILE A 541 -1.47 -12.19 -18.50
CA ILE A 541 -2.91 -11.96 -18.52
C ILE A 541 -3.37 -11.79 -19.97
N PHE A 542 -4.39 -12.55 -20.37
CA PHE A 542 -5.04 -12.40 -21.66
C PHE A 542 -5.77 -11.05 -21.79
N LEU A 543 -5.62 -10.38 -22.94
CA LEU A 543 -6.22 -9.07 -23.19
C LEU A 543 -7.43 -9.15 -24.14
N THR A 544 -8.55 -8.55 -23.74
CA THR A 544 -9.72 -8.33 -24.61
C THR A 544 -9.45 -7.20 -25.61
N ASN A 545 -10.18 -7.11 -26.72
CA ASN A 545 -10.03 -6.02 -27.70
C ASN A 545 -9.99 -4.63 -27.04
N GLU A 546 -10.88 -4.34 -26.10
CA GLU A 546 -10.91 -3.06 -25.36
C GLU A 546 -9.63 -2.85 -24.52
N GLU A 547 -9.16 -3.90 -23.84
CA GLU A 547 -7.92 -3.84 -23.04
C GLU A 547 -6.67 -3.73 -23.93
N GLN A 548 -6.67 -4.33 -25.12
CA GLN A 548 -5.59 -4.21 -26.10
C GLN A 548 -5.48 -2.79 -26.63
N GLU A 549 -6.61 -2.15 -26.96
CA GLU A 549 -6.64 -0.74 -27.36
C GLU A 549 -6.07 0.16 -26.26
N ILE A 550 -6.48 -0.07 -25.00
CA ILE A 550 -5.98 0.67 -23.84
C ILE A 550 -4.48 0.42 -23.62
N ASN A 551 -4.02 -0.83 -23.68
CA ASN A 551 -2.60 -1.16 -23.52
C ASN A 551 -1.74 -0.61 -24.66
N ASN A 552 -2.23 -0.62 -25.90
CA ASN A 552 -1.56 0.03 -27.02
C ASN A 552 -1.47 1.55 -26.81
N ALA A 553 -2.55 2.18 -26.33
CA ALA A 553 -2.55 3.60 -25.99
C ALA A 553 -1.55 3.93 -24.87
N ILE A 554 -1.49 3.11 -23.81
CA ILE A 554 -0.52 3.24 -22.72
C ILE A 554 0.91 3.03 -23.25
N ASN A 555 1.15 2.02 -24.07
CA ASN A 555 2.48 1.72 -24.61
C ASN A 555 3.03 2.86 -25.49
N ASN A 556 2.14 3.57 -26.19
CA ASN A 556 2.44 4.74 -27.01
C ASN A 556 2.66 6.03 -26.21
N GLU A 557 2.41 6.05 -24.90
CA GLU A 557 2.74 7.20 -24.06
C GLU A 557 4.26 7.40 -23.99
N SER A 558 4.70 8.64 -24.20
CA SER A 558 6.09 9.02 -24.06
C SER A 558 6.42 9.32 -22.60
N VAL A 559 7.48 8.71 -22.09
CA VAL A 559 8.02 8.97 -20.76
C VAL A 559 9.41 9.56 -20.93
N GLU A 560 9.63 10.74 -20.36
CA GLU A 560 10.95 11.34 -20.38
C GLU A 560 11.80 10.69 -19.29
N MET A 561 13.08 10.46 -19.57
CA MET A 561 14.01 9.93 -18.57
C MET A 561 14.06 10.78 -17.31
N GLY A 562 13.81 12.08 -17.45
CA GLY A 562 13.72 12.99 -16.33
C GLY A 562 12.62 12.68 -15.33
N GLU A 563 11.49 12.16 -15.80
CA GLU A 563 10.37 11.75 -14.96
C GLU A 563 10.69 10.43 -14.24
N ILE A 564 11.36 9.50 -14.94
CA ILE A 564 11.81 8.21 -14.38
C ILE A 564 12.76 8.45 -13.20
N ILE A 565 13.80 9.26 -13.43
CA ILE A 565 14.78 9.60 -12.38
C ILE A 565 14.10 10.41 -11.25
N GLY A 566 13.12 11.25 -11.57
CA GLY A 566 12.33 11.96 -10.57
C GLY A 566 11.55 11.04 -9.63
N GLU A 567 10.87 10.03 -10.17
CA GLU A 567 10.15 9.02 -9.39
C GLU A 567 11.13 8.16 -8.57
N ALA A 568 12.22 7.69 -9.18
CA ALA A 568 13.27 6.96 -8.47
C ALA A 568 13.84 7.79 -7.30
N SER A 569 14.10 9.08 -7.51
CA SER A 569 14.57 9.99 -6.46
C SER A 569 13.56 10.13 -5.32
N THR A 570 12.27 10.14 -5.64
CA THR A 570 11.18 10.21 -4.67
C THR A 570 11.14 8.96 -3.81
N VAL A 571 11.23 7.77 -4.42
CA VAL A 571 11.28 6.51 -3.66
C VAL A 571 12.53 6.43 -2.78
N ILE A 572 13.70 6.81 -3.30
CA ILE A 572 14.96 6.78 -2.54
C ILE A 572 14.93 7.72 -1.34
N PHE A 573 14.52 8.99 -1.51
CA PHE A 573 14.67 10.03 -0.49
C PHE A 573 13.39 10.36 0.31
N GLU A 574 12.21 9.87 -0.09
CA GLU A 574 10.96 10.04 0.69
C GLU A 574 10.45 8.75 1.32
N GLU A 575 10.81 7.58 0.78
CA GLU A 575 10.33 6.29 1.29
C GLU A 575 11.44 5.47 1.97
N ILE A 576 12.65 5.43 1.39
CA ILE A 576 13.75 4.59 1.90
C ILE A 576 14.66 5.37 2.86
N TYR A 577 15.18 6.53 2.45
CA TYR A 577 16.06 7.39 3.25
C TYR A 577 15.44 8.77 3.48
N THR A 578 14.59 8.86 4.50
CA THR A 578 13.72 10.02 4.76
C THR A 578 14.43 11.18 5.50
N GLU A 579 15.64 10.96 6.00
CA GLU A 579 16.40 11.96 6.74
C GLU A 579 16.97 13.04 5.81
N LYS A 580 16.71 14.33 6.13
CA LYS A 580 17.27 15.47 5.39
C LYS A 580 18.56 16.03 5.98
N LYS A 581 18.88 15.61 7.21
CA LYS A 581 20.07 16.02 7.95
C LYS A 581 20.66 14.79 8.61
N TYR A 582 21.94 14.56 8.38
CA TYR A 582 22.66 13.48 9.03
C TYR A 582 22.96 13.85 10.48
N ARG A 583 22.58 12.98 11.41
CA ARG A 583 22.84 13.15 12.84
C ARG A 583 24.17 12.51 13.22
N TYR A 584 25.21 13.32 13.37
CA TYR A 584 26.51 12.85 13.88
C TYR A 584 26.47 12.66 15.41
N SER A 585 25.78 13.56 16.13
CA SER A 585 25.49 13.43 17.56
C SER A 585 24.14 14.10 17.89
N SER A 586 23.68 14.06 19.15
CA SER A 586 22.48 14.79 19.57
C SER A 586 22.56 16.31 19.30
N ARG A 587 23.78 16.86 19.19
CA ARG A 587 24.07 18.27 18.96
C ARG A 587 24.36 18.58 17.48
N TYR A 588 25.15 17.74 16.81
CA TYR A 588 25.64 18.03 15.45
C TYR A 588 24.77 17.36 14.38
N LEU A 589 24.05 18.21 13.63
CA LEU A 589 23.16 17.84 12.53
C LEU A 589 23.66 18.48 11.22
N PHE A 590 24.13 17.68 10.28
CA PHE A 590 24.68 18.15 9.01
C PHE A 590 23.64 18.01 7.89
N PRO A 591 23.12 19.10 7.32
CA PRO A 591 22.32 19.01 6.11
C PRO A 591 23.21 18.54 4.95
N PHE A 592 22.64 17.76 4.03
CA PHE A 592 23.38 17.22 2.90
C PHE A 592 22.56 17.36 1.61
N ASN A 593 23.27 17.44 0.49
CA ASN A 593 22.66 17.49 -0.84
C ASN A 593 22.17 16.10 -1.25
N GLN A 594 20.96 16.01 -1.79
CA GLN A 594 20.37 14.77 -2.30
C GLN A 594 20.38 14.83 -3.83
N LYS A 595 21.11 13.92 -4.48
CA LYS A 595 21.26 13.88 -5.94
C LYS A 595 21.04 12.45 -6.44
N VAL A 596 20.33 12.30 -7.55
CA VAL A 596 20.29 11.04 -8.32
C VAL A 596 20.80 11.35 -9.73
N ASP A 597 21.82 10.63 -10.15
CA ASP A 597 22.61 10.92 -11.34
C ASP A 597 23.04 12.40 -11.38
N ASP A 598 22.56 13.17 -12.35
CA ASP A 598 22.86 14.59 -12.52
C ASP A 598 21.78 15.55 -11.99
N ARG A 599 20.76 15.03 -11.28
CA ARG A 599 19.61 15.82 -10.84
C ARG A 599 19.53 15.93 -9.33
N PHE A 600 19.38 17.16 -8.83
CA PHE A 600 19.08 17.40 -7.43
C PHE A 600 17.64 17.00 -7.11
N PHE A 601 17.48 16.31 -5.98
CA PHE A 601 16.18 16.00 -5.44
C PHE A 601 15.62 17.24 -4.73
N LYS A 602 14.59 17.85 -5.32
CA LYS A 602 13.86 19.03 -4.83
C LYS A 602 14.73 20.28 -4.62
N GLY A 603 14.62 21.22 -5.57
CA GLY A 603 15.23 22.56 -5.52
C GLY A 603 16.75 22.56 -5.67
N ASN A 604 17.36 23.75 -5.71
CA ASN A 604 18.81 23.88 -5.69
C ASN A 604 19.31 23.75 -4.24
N GLN A 605 20.10 22.71 -3.98
CA GLN A 605 20.72 22.46 -2.68
C GLN A 605 22.21 22.81 -2.75
N SER A 606 22.71 23.58 -1.79
CA SER A 606 24.11 24.03 -1.73
C SER A 606 24.71 23.79 -0.34
N ASN A 607 24.54 22.58 0.18
CA ASN A 607 25.14 22.13 1.43
C ASN A 607 26.59 21.66 1.21
N ASP A 608 27.36 21.59 2.29
CA ASP A 608 28.77 21.21 2.26
C ASP A 608 29.00 19.73 1.89
N ILE A 609 28.10 18.84 2.30
CA ILE A 609 28.20 17.39 2.00
C ILE A 609 27.01 16.95 1.14
N GLY A 610 27.13 15.82 0.47
CA GLY A 610 26.05 15.27 -0.36
C GLY A 610 25.98 13.75 -0.37
N VAL A 611 24.87 13.24 -0.88
CA VAL A 611 24.65 11.84 -1.28
C VAL A 611 24.20 11.87 -2.73
N THR A 612 24.99 11.24 -3.60
CA THR A 612 24.70 11.08 -5.02
C THR A 612 24.48 9.60 -5.30
N VAL A 613 23.27 9.22 -5.71
CA VAL A 613 22.96 7.85 -6.15
C VAL A 613 23.11 7.79 -7.67
N ILE A 614 23.95 6.88 -8.17
CA ILE A 614 24.13 6.65 -9.60
C ILE A 614 23.32 5.43 -9.99
N THR A 615 22.35 5.64 -10.87
CA THR A 615 21.51 4.58 -11.43
C THR A 615 22.21 3.92 -12.62
N PRO A 616 21.74 2.75 -13.10
CA PRO A 616 22.26 2.13 -14.32
C PRO A 616 22.21 3.05 -15.56
N TYR A 617 21.33 4.05 -15.55
CA TYR A 617 21.20 5.02 -16.63
C TYR A 617 22.33 6.07 -16.63
N GLY A 618 22.86 6.44 -15.45
CA GLY A 618 23.90 7.47 -15.30
C GLY A 618 25.22 7.15 -16.01
N GLY A 619 25.36 5.94 -16.55
CA GLY A 619 26.53 5.46 -17.28
C GLY A 619 27.43 4.57 -16.43
N ASP A 620 28.20 3.70 -17.09
CA ASP A 620 29.15 2.83 -16.39
C ASP A 620 30.45 3.59 -16.08
N TYR A 621 30.47 4.26 -14.95
CA TYR A 621 31.68 4.90 -14.45
C TYR A 621 32.67 3.85 -13.94
N ALA A 622 33.92 3.98 -14.39
CA ALA A 622 35.04 3.26 -13.80
C ALA A 622 35.25 3.68 -12.33
N ASP A 623 35.68 2.75 -11.47
CA ASP A 623 35.93 3.00 -10.04
C ASP A 623 36.85 4.21 -9.80
N SER A 624 37.86 4.43 -10.65
CA SER A 624 38.77 5.58 -10.55
C SER A 624 38.06 6.92 -10.73
N ALA A 625 37.04 6.98 -11.60
CA ALA A 625 36.24 8.19 -11.82
C ALA A 625 35.32 8.45 -10.63
N LEU A 626 34.69 7.41 -10.08
CA LEU A 626 33.80 7.52 -8.90
C LEU A 626 34.55 7.96 -7.65
N ARG A 627 35.77 7.45 -7.45
CA ARG A 627 36.68 7.92 -6.41
C ARG A 627 36.97 9.41 -6.56
N LEU A 628 37.36 9.85 -7.75
CA LEU A 628 37.64 11.26 -8.02
C LEU A 628 36.41 12.15 -7.77
N LEU A 629 35.25 11.74 -8.25
CA LEU A 629 33.98 12.45 -8.05
C LEU A 629 33.62 12.60 -6.56
N SER A 630 33.72 11.51 -5.78
CA SER A 630 33.43 11.54 -4.35
C SER A 630 34.31 12.52 -3.56
N ALA A 631 35.57 12.70 -3.99
CA ALA A 631 36.50 13.65 -3.39
C ALA A 631 36.23 15.10 -3.84
N GLN A 632 35.96 15.32 -5.13
CA GLN A 632 35.72 16.66 -5.69
C GLN A 632 34.41 17.28 -5.18
N GLU A 633 33.32 16.51 -5.20
CA GLU A 633 31.99 16.99 -4.79
C GLU A 633 31.78 16.96 -3.27
N SER A 634 32.72 16.37 -2.50
CA SER A 634 32.50 16.07 -1.07
C SER A 634 31.18 15.32 -0.85
N SER A 635 30.91 14.30 -1.65
CA SER A 635 29.66 13.55 -1.65
C SER A 635 29.91 12.05 -1.47
N VAL A 636 28.97 11.38 -0.80
CA VAL A 636 28.88 9.92 -0.77
C VAL A 636 28.29 9.49 -2.10
N ILE A 637 29.04 8.74 -2.89
CA ILE A 637 28.55 8.20 -4.16
C ILE A 637 28.06 6.77 -3.94
N VAL A 638 26.80 6.50 -4.26
CA VAL A 638 26.18 5.17 -4.17
C VAL A 638 25.91 4.67 -5.59
N LYS A 639 26.74 3.76 -6.09
CA LYS A 639 26.58 3.15 -7.42
C LYS A 639 25.65 1.93 -7.29
N LEU A 640 24.46 2.02 -7.88
CA LEU A 640 23.55 0.88 -7.96
C LEU A 640 24.12 -0.21 -8.90
N PRO A 641 23.77 -1.49 -8.70
CA PRO A 641 24.07 -2.57 -9.65
C PRO A 641 23.50 -2.27 -11.04
N ASN A 642 24.10 -2.85 -12.09
CA ASN A 642 23.63 -2.72 -13.49
C ASN A 642 22.34 -3.53 -13.75
N ASP A 643 21.28 -3.25 -12.99
CA ASP A 643 19.96 -3.85 -13.14
C ASP A 643 18.94 -2.75 -13.47
N SER A 644 18.43 -2.75 -14.71
CA SER A 644 17.44 -1.77 -15.19
C SER A 644 16.00 -2.10 -14.82
N THR A 645 15.74 -3.23 -14.14
CA THR A 645 14.37 -3.73 -13.90
C THR A 645 13.48 -2.70 -13.20
N PHE A 646 14.01 -1.95 -12.22
CA PHE A 646 13.24 -0.91 -11.53
C PHE A 646 12.96 0.31 -12.43
N LEU A 647 13.85 0.63 -13.39
CA LEU A 647 13.64 1.72 -14.35
C LEU A 647 12.52 1.37 -15.33
N ASP A 648 12.47 0.11 -15.77
CA ASP A 648 11.41 -0.39 -16.65
C ASP A 648 10.04 -0.35 -15.94
N GLU A 649 9.97 -0.82 -14.68
CA GLU A 649 8.75 -0.77 -13.87
C GLU A 649 8.28 0.69 -13.61
N ILE A 650 9.21 1.61 -13.31
CA ILE A 650 8.89 3.05 -13.19
C ILE A 650 8.34 3.58 -14.51
N THR A 651 8.96 3.23 -15.64
CA THR A 651 8.53 3.68 -16.97
C THR A 651 7.09 3.25 -17.24
N GLU A 652 6.76 1.98 -17.02
CA GLU A 652 5.42 1.46 -17.20
C GLU A 652 4.40 2.11 -16.25
N SER A 653 4.77 2.32 -14.97
CA SER A 653 3.94 3.01 -13.98
C SER A 653 3.61 4.45 -14.39
N ILE A 654 4.59 5.19 -14.94
CA ILE A 654 4.38 6.57 -15.44
C ILE A 654 3.49 6.57 -16.68
N LYS A 655 3.67 5.61 -17.62
CA LYS A 655 2.80 5.49 -18.79
C LYS A 655 1.34 5.31 -18.39
N ILE A 656 1.06 4.40 -17.44
CA ILE A 656 -0.28 4.18 -16.90
C ILE A 656 -0.83 5.47 -16.29
N TYR A 657 -0.05 6.17 -15.46
CA TYR A 657 -0.45 7.43 -14.84
C TYR A 657 -0.82 8.51 -15.86
N LYS A 658 -0.01 8.68 -16.91
CA LYS A 658 -0.28 9.66 -17.98
C LYS A 658 -1.57 9.35 -18.72
N PHE A 659 -1.77 8.07 -19.07
CA PHE A 659 -3.00 7.63 -19.74
C PHE A 659 -4.25 7.86 -18.88
N LEU A 660 -4.21 7.47 -17.61
CA LEU A 660 -5.34 7.62 -16.68
C LEU A 660 -5.73 9.10 -16.50
N ASN A 661 -4.74 9.99 -16.37
CA ASN A 661 -4.98 11.42 -16.21
C ASN A 661 -5.54 12.10 -17.47
N LYS A 662 -5.07 11.73 -18.67
CA LYS A 662 -5.59 12.30 -19.93
C LYS A 662 -7.05 11.93 -20.18
N ASN A 663 -7.47 10.73 -19.75
CA ASN A 663 -8.79 10.17 -20.04
C ASN A 663 -9.79 10.29 -18.87
N ALA A 664 -9.47 11.08 -17.84
CA ALA A 664 -10.30 11.24 -16.64
C ALA A 664 -11.72 11.81 -16.90
N SER A 665 -11.95 12.46 -18.04
CA SER A 665 -13.17 13.25 -18.31
C SER A 665 -14.22 12.57 -19.20
N GLY A 666 -13.97 11.34 -19.71
CA GLY A 666 -14.73 10.79 -20.86
C GLY A 666 -15.46 9.44 -20.70
N ALA A 667 -15.37 8.76 -19.56
CA ALA A 667 -15.73 7.33 -19.49
C ALA A 667 -17.16 7.04 -18.98
N ARG A 668 -17.97 6.31 -19.77
CA ARG A 668 -19.18 5.59 -19.31
C ARG A 668 -19.05 4.09 -19.63
N GLY A 669 -19.45 3.23 -18.69
CA GLY A 669 -19.55 1.77 -18.91
C GLY A 669 -18.27 0.97 -18.63
N SER A 670 -17.97 -0.03 -19.49
CA SER A 670 -16.86 -1.02 -19.40
C SER A 670 -15.50 -0.39 -19.02
N PHE A 671 -15.25 0.82 -19.52
CA PHE A 671 -14.03 1.60 -19.27
C PHE A 671 -13.75 1.86 -17.78
N ASP A 672 -14.76 2.00 -16.90
CA ASP A 672 -14.50 2.27 -15.48
C ASP A 672 -13.93 1.04 -14.75
N SER A 673 -14.26 -0.18 -15.21
CA SER A 673 -13.70 -1.42 -14.67
C SER A 673 -12.23 -1.60 -15.07
N ILE A 674 -11.90 -1.33 -16.34
CA ILE A 674 -10.53 -1.38 -16.86
C ILE A 674 -9.69 -0.28 -16.21
N ARG A 675 -10.25 0.92 -16.01
CA ARG A 675 -9.59 2.03 -15.31
C ARG A 675 -9.20 1.66 -13.88
N ARG A 676 -10.10 1.00 -13.13
CA ARG A 676 -9.79 0.52 -11.77
C ARG A 676 -8.68 -0.53 -11.79
N ALA A 677 -8.78 -1.52 -12.68
CA ALA A 677 -7.74 -2.53 -12.84
C ALA A 677 -6.36 -1.92 -13.16
N LYS A 678 -6.31 -0.85 -13.97
CA LYS A 678 -5.07 -0.12 -14.28
C LYS A 678 -4.54 0.71 -13.11
N GLU A 679 -5.41 1.24 -12.25
CA GLU A 679 -4.97 1.89 -11.01
C GLU A 679 -4.41 0.86 -10.02
N ASP A 680 -5.08 -0.28 -9.86
CA ASP A 680 -4.60 -1.38 -9.01
C ASP A 680 -3.25 -1.90 -9.51
N GLU A 681 -3.09 -2.10 -10.82
CA GLU A 681 -1.81 -2.46 -11.45
C GLU A 681 -0.71 -1.44 -11.12
N ARG A 682 -1.03 -0.15 -11.17
CA ARG A 682 -0.08 0.93 -10.85
C ARG A 682 0.34 0.89 -9.38
N ILE A 683 -0.57 0.60 -8.46
CA ILE A 683 -0.26 0.46 -7.02
C ILE A 683 0.69 -0.72 -6.81
N GLU A 684 0.40 -1.88 -7.40
CA GLU A 684 1.28 -3.05 -7.33
C GLU A 684 2.68 -2.75 -7.91
N LYS A 685 2.75 -2.02 -9.02
CA LYS A 685 4.02 -1.57 -9.60
C LYS A 685 4.81 -0.69 -8.64
N LYS A 686 4.16 0.24 -7.94
CA LYS A 686 4.82 1.10 -6.94
C LYS A 686 5.45 0.30 -5.81
N ASP A 687 4.75 -0.71 -5.29
CA ASP A 687 5.30 -1.59 -4.25
C ASP A 687 6.52 -2.37 -4.76
N ARG A 688 6.47 -2.89 -6.00
CA ARG A 688 7.63 -3.56 -6.63
C ARG A 688 8.80 -2.63 -6.87
N ILE A 689 8.56 -1.41 -7.35
CA ILE A 689 9.60 -0.38 -7.55
C ILE A 689 10.34 -0.13 -6.23
N ARG A 690 9.61 0.02 -5.13
CA ARG A 690 10.19 0.20 -3.79
C ARG A 690 11.09 -0.99 -3.42
N ILE A 691 10.61 -2.22 -3.60
CA ILE A 691 11.38 -3.44 -3.29
C ILE A 691 12.67 -3.52 -4.13
N PHE A 692 12.58 -3.27 -5.45
CA PHE A 692 13.75 -3.34 -6.33
C PHE A 692 14.78 -2.25 -6.04
N ILE A 693 14.36 -1.02 -5.75
CA ILE A 693 15.29 0.05 -5.34
C ILE A 693 15.92 -0.28 -3.98
N GLU A 694 15.15 -0.83 -3.04
CA GLU A 694 15.66 -1.24 -1.73
C GLU A 694 16.73 -2.33 -1.86
N ASP A 695 16.51 -3.35 -2.70
CA ASP A 695 17.49 -4.40 -2.99
C ASP A 695 18.72 -3.86 -3.73
N ALA A 696 18.52 -3.00 -4.73
CA ALA A 696 19.62 -2.34 -5.44
C ALA A 696 20.51 -1.53 -4.48
N LEU A 697 19.93 -0.81 -3.52
CA LEU A 697 20.68 -0.08 -2.50
C LEU A 697 21.40 -1.00 -1.49
N LYS A 698 20.83 -2.18 -1.17
CA LYS A 698 21.50 -3.21 -0.35
C LYS A 698 22.73 -3.77 -1.06
N ASN A 699 22.71 -3.85 -2.38
CA ASN A 699 23.80 -4.40 -3.18
C ASN A 699 24.70 -3.33 -3.82
N ALA A 700 24.47 -2.05 -3.52
CA ALA A 700 25.20 -0.92 -4.11
C ALA A 700 26.63 -0.77 -3.58
N ASP A 701 27.54 -0.36 -4.47
CA ASP A 701 28.90 0.03 -4.12
C ASP A 701 28.94 1.48 -3.64
N ILE A 702 29.59 1.74 -2.50
CA ILE A 702 29.64 3.07 -1.89
C ILE A 702 31.06 3.62 -1.92
N TYR A 703 31.22 4.86 -2.38
CA TYR A 703 32.48 5.59 -2.44
C TYR A 703 32.40 6.84 -1.57
N VAL A 704 33.46 7.09 -0.79
CA VAL A 704 33.56 8.22 0.13
C VAL A 704 34.98 8.79 0.04
N ASN A 705 35.09 10.09 -0.28
CA ASN A 705 36.33 10.86 -0.25
C ASN A 705 37.54 10.20 -0.94
N GLY A 706 37.36 9.66 -2.14
CA GLY A 706 38.45 9.09 -2.94
C GLY A 706 38.65 7.58 -2.79
N ASP A 707 37.92 6.91 -1.91
CA ASP A 707 38.04 5.47 -1.67
C ASP A 707 36.69 4.74 -1.70
N LYS A 708 36.75 3.44 -2.00
CA LYS A 708 35.60 2.54 -1.91
C LYS A 708 35.40 2.16 -0.44
N ALA A 709 34.28 2.59 0.14
CA ALA A 709 34.01 2.44 1.57
C ALA A 709 33.53 1.02 1.89
N THR A 710 34.20 0.36 2.85
CA THR A 710 33.71 -0.90 3.43
C THR A 710 32.67 -0.60 4.50
N ILE A 711 31.39 -0.85 4.20
CA ILE A 711 30.26 -0.58 5.10
C ILE A 711 29.80 -1.89 5.75
N SER A 712 29.64 -1.86 7.08
CA SER A 712 29.25 -3.05 7.86
C SER A 712 27.75 -3.28 7.89
N ALA A 713 26.98 -2.19 7.76
CA ALA A 713 25.54 -2.20 7.78
C ALA A 713 24.91 -2.92 6.57
N LYS A 714 23.78 -3.60 6.79
CA LYS A 714 23.03 -4.30 5.73
C LYS A 714 21.88 -3.47 5.16
N GLU A 715 21.18 -2.70 6.01
CA GLU A 715 20.01 -1.92 5.58
C GLU A 715 20.40 -0.63 4.85
N PRO A 716 19.71 -0.26 3.73
CA PRO A 716 20.05 0.90 2.90
C PRO A 716 20.25 2.19 3.67
N ALA A 717 19.31 2.54 4.56
CA ALA A 717 19.38 3.78 5.30
C ALA A 717 20.62 3.84 6.21
N THR A 718 20.87 2.77 6.96
CA THR A 718 22.04 2.67 7.84
C THR A 718 23.37 2.66 7.07
N ARG A 719 23.40 2.10 5.86
CA ARG A 719 24.59 2.12 5.01
C ARG A 719 24.95 3.53 4.56
N ILE A 720 23.94 4.29 4.11
CA ILE A 720 24.11 5.69 3.72
C ILE A 720 24.53 6.52 4.94
N SER A 721 23.91 6.32 6.11
CA SER A 721 24.30 6.99 7.35
C SER A 721 25.73 6.66 7.78
N GLU A 722 26.18 5.40 7.72
CA GLU A 722 27.57 5.03 8.05
C GLU A 722 28.56 5.70 7.08
N ALA A 723 28.24 5.74 5.79
CA ALA A 723 29.05 6.41 4.78
C ALA A 723 29.12 7.93 4.98
N LEU A 724 27.99 8.58 5.30
CA LEU A 724 27.93 9.99 5.68
C LEU A 724 28.75 10.27 6.95
N GLY A 725 28.74 9.36 7.93
CA GLY A 725 29.59 9.43 9.11
C GLY A 725 31.08 9.48 8.78
N LYS A 726 31.54 8.63 7.86
CA LYS A 726 32.93 8.63 7.37
C LYS A 726 33.26 9.92 6.62
N LEU A 727 32.34 10.41 5.79
CA LEU A 727 32.50 11.66 5.07
C LEU A 727 32.61 12.86 6.04
N VAL A 728 31.72 12.94 7.03
CA VAL A 728 31.72 14.00 8.05
C VAL A 728 33.01 13.95 8.87
N ALA A 729 33.45 12.77 9.32
CA ALA A 729 34.69 12.62 10.08
C ALA A 729 35.92 13.08 9.27
N THR A 730 35.90 12.89 7.96
CA THR A 730 37.01 13.29 7.08
C THR A 730 36.97 14.78 6.74
N LYS A 731 35.79 15.31 6.41
CA LYS A 731 35.61 16.71 6.03
C LYS A 731 35.67 17.67 7.22
N TYR A 732 35.10 17.27 8.35
CA TYR A 732 35.10 18.02 9.61
C TYR A 732 36.07 17.38 10.62
N ASN A 733 37.31 17.13 10.19
CA ASN A 733 38.31 16.44 11.02
C ASN A 733 38.67 17.20 12.32
N LYS A 734 38.48 18.52 12.36
CA LYS A 734 38.68 19.34 13.56
C LYS A 734 37.44 19.45 14.45
N LEU A 735 36.32 18.78 14.11
CA LEU A 735 35.14 18.70 14.97
C LEU A 735 35.48 18.12 16.35
N THR A 736 36.44 17.19 16.39
CA THR A 736 36.94 16.53 17.60
C THR A 736 37.70 17.47 18.56
N TYR A 737 38.07 18.68 18.12
CA TYR A 737 38.73 19.66 19.00
C TYR A 737 37.78 20.22 20.06
N MET A 738 36.47 20.08 19.85
CA MET A 738 35.45 20.28 20.86
C MET A 738 35.21 18.96 21.60
N GLU A 739 35.83 18.83 22.77
CA GLU A 739 35.72 17.70 23.70
C GLU A 739 34.44 17.80 24.56
N THR A 740 33.91 19.01 24.72
CA THR A 740 32.71 19.30 25.51
C THR A 740 31.59 19.87 24.65
N ALA A 741 30.35 19.77 25.15
CA ALA A 741 29.16 20.30 24.49
C ALA A 741 28.54 21.46 25.31
N PRO A 742 29.12 22.67 25.30
CA PRO A 742 28.70 23.77 26.17
C PRO A 742 27.30 24.30 25.83
N GLU A 743 26.48 24.55 26.85
CA GLU A 743 25.17 25.20 26.75
C GLU A 743 25.23 26.66 27.23
N LEU A 744 24.14 27.40 27.03
CA LEU A 744 24.06 28.82 27.44
C LEU A 744 24.31 29.02 28.95
N SER A 745 23.92 28.04 29.78
CA SER A 745 24.21 28.02 31.22
C SER A 745 25.71 27.96 31.50
N ASP A 746 26.47 27.21 30.71
CA ASP A 746 27.91 27.03 30.91
C ASP A 746 28.67 28.32 30.56
N ILE A 747 28.22 29.03 29.53
CA ILE A 747 28.73 30.37 29.19
C ILE A 747 28.50 31.34 30.35
N SER A 748 27.33 31.26 31.00
CA SER A 748 27.04 32.09 32.17
C SER A 748 27.89 31.72 33.40
N ALA A 749 28.20 30.43 33.57
CA ALA A 749 29.02 29.93 34.66
C ALA A 749 30.47 30.41 34.57
N ILE A 750 31.02 30.60 33.35
CA ILE A 750 32.36 31.17 33.13
C ILE A 750 32.55 32.45 33.94
N PHE A 751 31.58 33.37 33.92
CA PHE A 751 31.72 34.67 34.59
C PHE A 751 31.34 34.66 36.08
N LYS A 752 30.59 33.66 36.57
CA LYS A 752 30.06 33.62 37.95
C LYS A 752 31.01 32.98 38.99
N HIS A 753 31.99 32.16 38.57
CA HIS A 753 32.93 31.52 39.51
C HIS A 753 34.13 32.42 39.85
N SER A 754 34.29 32.73 41.15
CA SER A 754 35.40 33.51 41.72
C SER A 754 36.76 32.78 41.63
N ASP A 755 37.84 33.54 41.40
CA ASP A 755 39.22 33.12 41.06
C ASP A 755 39.94 32.13 42.02
N GLY A 756 39.30 31.70 43.11
CA GLY A 756 39.94 30.90 44.17
C GLY A 756 40.35 29.47 43.81
N GLN A 757 40.01 28.95 42.63
CA GLN A 757 40.37 27.58 42.20
C GLN A 757 41.19 27.50 40.89
N MET A 758 41.48 28.62 40.22
CA MET A 758 42.17 28.61 38.91
C MET A 758 43.58 29.20 38.94
N SER A 759 44.07 29.68 40.09
CA SER A 759 45.39 30.29 40.24
C SER A 759 46.59 29.31 40.16
N PHE A 760 46.40 28.06 39.73
CA PHE A 760 47.48 27.08 39.58
C PHE A 760 47.59 26.50 38.15
N LEU A 761 47.14 27.23 37.13
CA LEU A 761 47.21 26.82 35.72
C LEU A 761 48.53 27.15 35.02
N GLY A 762 49.64 27.04 35.75
CA GLY A 762 50.98 27.06 35.18
C GLY A 762 51.50 25.67 34.75
N THR A 763 50.89 24.56 35.22
CA THR A 763 51.53 23.23 35.11
C THR A 763 50.59 22.01 35.00
N SER A 764 49.31 22.12 34.61
CA SER A 764 48.49 20.92 34.32
C SER A 764 47.65 21.03 33.03
N ASP A 765 47.77 20.01 32.18
CA ASP A 765 47.14 19.82 30.85
C ASP A 765 45.61 19.61 30.87
N THR A 766 44.88 20.23 31.80
CA THR A 766 43.47 19.88 32.10
C THR A 766 42.43 20.89 31.62
N THR A 767 42.76 21.83 30.74
CA THR A 767 41.77 22.78 30.18
C THR A 767 40.98 22.12 29.05
N PRO A 768 39.66 21.94 29.17
CA PRO A 768 38.84 21.33 28.11
C PRO A 768 38.87 22.16 26.82
N ASN A 769 38.83 21.49 25.65
CA ASN A 769 38.82 22.11 24.31
C ASN A 769 40.08 22.96 23.99
N LYS A 770 41.24 22.63 24.55
CA LYS A 770 42.51 23.39 24.37
C LYS A 770 42.85 23.64 22.90
N LEU A 771 42.72 22.63 22.05
CA LEU A 771 43.00 22.72 20.61
C LEU A 771 42.06 23.71 19.90
N ALA A 772 40.77 23.73 20.27
CA ALA A 772 39.82 24.69 19.71
C ALA A 772 40.12 26.13 20.17
N LEU A 773 40.53 26.32 21.43
CA LEU A 773 40.93 27.63 21.96
C LEU A 773 42.16 28.20 21.23
N GLU A 774 43.17 27.38 20.98
CA GLU A 774 44.39 27.78 20.26
C GLU A 774 44.10 28.16 18.80
N GLU A 775 43.24 27.40 18.11
CA GLU A 775 42.81 27.70 16.74
C GLU A 775 42.05 29.03 16.64
N VAL A 776 41.14 29.32 17.60
CA VAL A 776 40.42 30.61 17.64
C VAL A 776 41.41 31.77 17.81
N VAL A 777 42.38 31.66 18.72
CA VAL A 777 43.42 32.69 18.91
C VAL A 777 44.26 32.87 17.66
N GLN A 778 44.66 31.78 16.99
CA GLN A 778 45.44 31.83 15.76
C GLN A 778 44.67 32.53 14.64
N VAL A 779 43.38 32.23 14.46
CA VAL A 779 42.54 32.89 13.45
C VAL A 779 42.40 34.38 13.71
N ILE A 780 42.14 34.78 14.97
CA ILE A 780 42.06 36.20 15.34
C ILE A 780 43.42 36.88 15.09
N GLY A 781 44.53 36.25 15.47
CA GLY A 781 45.87 36.82 15.26
C GLY A 781 46.25 36.99 13.79
N LEU A 782 45.88 36.03 12.93
CA LEU A 782 46.06 36.14 11.48
C LEU A 782 45.22 37.29 10.89
N ASN A 783 43.98 37.47 11.36
CA ASN A 783 43.14 38.58 10.92
C ASN A 783 43.70 39.93 11.38
N ASN A 784 44.21 40.01 12.61
CA ASN A 784 44.84 41.21 13.16
C ASN A 784 46.11 41.61 12.40
N ALA A 785 46.95 40.63 12.07
CA ALA A 785 48.14 40.85 11.23
C ALA A 785 47.78 41.38 9.82
N ARG A 786 46.54 41.15 9.38
CA ARG A 786 45.97 41.67 8.13
C ARG A 786 45.15 42.96 8.31
N HIS A 787 45.16 43.56 9.51
CA HIS A 787 44.34 44.72 9.88
C HIS A 787 42.83 44.52 9.67
N MET A 788 42.34 43.28 9.80
CA MET A 788 40.92 42.94 9.70
C MET A 788 40.27 42.86 11.07
N LYS A 789 39.16 43.58 11.27
CA LYS A 789 38.35 43.47 12.50
C LYS A 789 37.63 42.13 12.54
N THR A 790 37.82 41.37 13.61
CA THR A 790 37.15 40.07 13.79
C THR A 790 35.86 40.24 14.58
N SER A 791 34.71 39.97 13.97
CA SER A 791 33.42 39.93 14.68
C SER A 791 33.09 38.51 15.16
N LEU A 792 32.23 38.40 16.17
CA LEU A 792 31.73 37.10 16.63
C LEU A 792 31.02 36.34 15.48
N LYS A 793 30.30 37.05 14.59
CA LYS A 793 29.69 36.47 13.38
C LYS A 793 30.74 35.82 12.46
N SER A 794 31.84 36.53 12.18
CA SER A 794 32.91 36.00 11.32
C SER A 794 33.55 34.74 11.90
N LEU A 795 33.73 34.67 13.22
CA LEU A 795 34.20 33.46 13.89
C LEU A 795 33.16 32.33 13.81
N GLN A 796 31.88 32.60 14.06
CA GLN A 796 30.83 31.60 13.93
C GLN A 796 30.75 31.02 12.51
N ASP A 797 30.88 31.85 11.46
CA ASP A 797 30.87 31.39 10.08
C ASP A 797 32.13 30.59 9.74
N LYS A 798 33.30 31.03 10.23
CA LYS A 798 34.58 30.34 9.99
C LYS A 798 34.67 28.98 10.67
N PHE A 799 34.25 28.90 11.93
CA PHE A 799 34.27 27.68 12.74
C PHE A 799 33.02 26.81 12.54
N GLY A 800 31.95 27.34 11.94
CA GLY A 800 30.82 26.54 11.48
C GLY A 800 31.09 25.81 10.16
N ALA A 801 32.02 26.31 9.34
CA ALA A 801 32.43 25.66 8.09
C ALA A 801 33.46 24.53 8.31
N ALA A 802 33.65 23.68 7.29
CA ALA A 802 34.75 22.71 7.26
C ALA A 802 36.11 23.44 7.34
N PRO A 803 37.09 22.96 8.14
CA PRO A 803 37.15 21.62 8.76
C PRO A 803 36.58 21.47 10.18
N TYR A 804 35.89 22.47 10.75
CA TYR A 804 35.48 22.47 12.16
C TYR A 804 34.04 21.98 12.38
N GLY A 805 33.05 22.64 11.77
CA GLY A 805 31.64 22.25 11.91
C GLY A 805 31.02 22.53 13.28
N PHE A 806 31.55 23.51 14.03
CA PHE A 806 31.14 23.82 15.39
C PHE A 806 29.76 24.47 15.45
N ASP A 807 29.02 24.20 16.53
CA ASP A 807 27.75 24.87 16.81
C ASP A 807 28.03 26.33 17.22
N PRO A 808 27.16 27.30 16.89
CA PRO A 808 27.35 28.69 17.31
C PRO A 808 27.59 28.87 18.81
N LYS A 809 27.01 28.01 19.67
CA LYS A 809 27.24 28.02 21.12
C LYS A 809 28.65 27.58 21.50
N ASP A 810 29.28 26.67 20.73
CA ASP A 810 30.66 26.25 20.94
C ASP A 810 31.60 27.46 20.77
N VAL A 811 31.43 28.20 19.68
CA VAL A 811 32.22 29.40 19.39
C VAL A 811 31.98 30.49 20.45
N GLN A 812 30.74 30.68 20.90
CA GLN A 812 30.42 31.62 21.98
C GLN A 812 31.11 31.26 23.30
N TRP A 813 31.13 29.97 23.65
CA TRP A 813 31.83 29.48 24.83
C TRP A 813 33.35 29.67 24.72
N LEU A 814 33.94 29.36 23.55
CA LEU A 814 35.37 29.57 23.31
C LEU A 814 35.76 31.04 23.46
N VAL A 815 34.98 31.96 22.90
CA VAL A 815 35.22 33.41 23.01
C VAL A 815 35.08 33.88 24.47
N ALA A 816 34.05 33.43 25.19
CA ALA A 816 33.87 33.76 26.61
C ALA A 816 35.05 33.27 27.48
N MET A 817 35.53 32.04 27.21
CA MET A 817 36.66 31.45 27.91
C MET A 817 37.97 32.20 27.61
N LEU A 818 38.23 32.55 26.35
CA LEU A 818 39.42 33.33 25.96
C LEU A 818 39.41 34.73 26.57
N PHE A 819 38.24 35.37 26.67
CA PHE A 819 38.09 36.68 27.32
C PHE A 819 38.36 36.59 28.82
N LYS A 820 37.81 35.57 29.51
CA LYS A 820 38.10 35.32 30.92
C LYS A 820 39.59 35.05 31.18
N LEU A 821 40.25 34.29 30.31
CA LEU A 821 41.69 34.01 30.39
C LEU A 821 42.57 35.22 30.02
N GLY A 822 41.97 36.35 29.62
CA GLY A 822 42.68 37.57 29.23
C GLY A 822 43.57 37.37 28.00
N ARG A 823 43.18 36.46 27.08
CA ARG A 823 43.88 36.25 25.79
C ARG A 823 43.30 37.10 24.66
N VAL A 824 42.02 37.46 24.77
CA VAL A 824 41.32 38.35 23.82
C VAL A 824 40.68 39.51 24.56
N SER A 825 40.51 40.64 23.87
CA SER A 825 39.70 41.77 24.30
C SER A 825 38.39 41.79 23.51
N LEU A 826 37.32 42.31 24.12
CA LEU A 826 36.01 42.45 23.50
C LEU A 826 35.65 43.92 23.43
N ALA A 827 35.14 44.38 22.28
CA ALA A 827 34.68 45.75 22.10
C ALA A 827 33.28 45.79 21.49
N LEU A 828 32.44 46.69 22.01
CA LEU A 828 31.09 46.94 21.51
C LEU A 828 30.92 48.44 21.24
N ASN A 829 30.50 48.82 20.03
CA ASN A 829 30.35 50.23 19.62
C ASN A 829 31.59 51.10 19.92
N SER A 830 32.79 50.55 19.71
CA SER A 830 34.09 51.20 20.00
C SER A 830 34.40 51.43 21.48
N GLN A 831 33.67 50.81 22.41
CA GLN A 831 34.00 50.77 23.84
C GLN A 831 34.56 49.39 24.20
N SER A 832 35.72 49.36 24.86
CA SER A 832 36.35 48.13 25.34
C SER A 832 35.64 47.61 26.59
N LEU A 833 35.29 46.31 26.59
CA LEU A 833 34.64 45.65 27.71
C LEU A 833 35.71 45.15 28.68
N SER A 834 35.50 45.37 29.99
CA SER A 834 36.40 44.91 31.04
C SER A 834 35.63 44.10 32.09
N LEU A 835 36.29 43.06 32.62
CA LEU A 835 35.77 42.23 33.71
C LEU A 835 35.54 43.03 35.01
N LEU A 836 36.15 44.21 35.15
CA LEU A 836 36.05 45.07 36.35
C LEU A 836 34.96 46.14 36.23
N SER A 837 34.66 46.60 35.01
CA SER A 837 33.74 47.72 34.77
C SER A 837 32.39 47.29 34.18
N THR A 838 32.30 46.10 33.58
CA THR A 838 31.09 45.61 32.90
C THR A 838 30.37 44.57 33.75
N ASN A 839 29.05 44.67 33.84
CA ASN A 839 28.24 43.69 34.59
C ASN A 839 28.34 42.30 33.94
N GLN A 840 28.52 41.25 34.76
CA GLN A 840 28.62 39.86 34.31
C GLN A 840 27.40 39.41 33.51
N ASP A 841 26.19 39.84 33.87
CA ASP A 841 24.97 39.49 33.13
C ASP A 841 24.91 40.16 31.75
N GLU A 842 25.49 41.36 31.61
CA GLU A 842 25.60 42.07 30.33
C GLU A 842 26.64 41.40 29.41
N LEU A 843 27.76 40.95 29.95
CA LEU A 843 28.77 40.19 29.19
C LEU A 843 28.19 38.91 28.60
N VAL A 844 27.42 38.15 29.39
CA VAL A 844 26.72 36.95 28.91
C VAL A 844 25.72 37.33 27.81
N ARG A 845 24.97 38.43 27.99
CA ARG A 845 24.02 38.91 26.98
C ARG A 845 24.71 39.27 25.66
N TYR A 846 25.84 39.98 25.69
CA TYR A 846 26.56 40.40 24.48
C TYR A 846 27.15 39.24 23.69
N ILE A 847 27.59 38.17 24.38
CA ILE A 847 28.17 36.99 23.71
C ILE A 847 27.07 36.06 23.17
N THR A 848 25.92 35.95 23.86
CA THR A 848 24.91 34.93 23.55
C THR A 848 23.74 35.42 22.68
N LYS A 849 23.34 36.69 22.76
CA LYS A 849 22.17 37.22 22.01
C LYS A 849 22.53 37.58 20.57
N ARG A 850 21.69 37.15 19.64
CA ARG A 850 21.84 37.39 18.18
C ARG A 850 22.03 38.86 17.81
N GLU A 851 21.39 39.78 18.54
CA GLU A 851 21.46 41.23 18.28
C GLU A 851 22.86 41.84 18.41
N TYR A 852 23.79 41.15 19.08
CA TYR A 852 25.17 41.60 19.30
C TYR A 852 26.22 40.80 18.52
N VAL A 853 25.86 39.68 17.89
CA VAL A 853 26.80 38.77 17.21
C VAL A 853 27.59 39.46 16.09
N GLU A 854 26.99 40.39 15.37
CA GLU A 854 27.68 41.19 14.34
C GLU A 854 28.42 42.41 14.91
N LYS A 855 27.98 42.91 16.07
CA LYS A 855 28.48 44.16 16.68
C LYS A 855 29.65 43.94 17.64
N LEU A 856 29.76 42.76 18.22
CA LEU A 856 30.82 42.38 19.15
C LEU A 856 32.10 42.11 18.37
N LEU A 857 33.09 42.97 18.55
CA LEU A 857 34.42 42.86 17.97
C LEU A 857 35.36 42.20 18.97
N ILE A 858 36.25 41.36 18.45
CA ILE A 858 37.17 40.52 19.22
C ILE A 858 38.58 40.79 18.69
N ASP A 859 39.49 41.11 19.59
CA ASP A 859 40.89 41.40 19.26
C ASP A 859 41.82 40.61 20.19
N ILE A 860 43.08 40.40 19.81
CA ILE A 860 44.09 39.84 20.70
C ILE A 860 44.42 40.89 21.76
N ARG A 861 44.39 40.50 23.04
CA ARG A 861 44.77 41.39 24.11
C ARG A 861 46.30 41.55 24.12
N GLU A 862 46.80 42.73 23.75
CA GLU A 862 48.21 43.10 24.00
C GLU A 862 48.44 43.21 25.51
N ARG A 863 49.43 42.47 26.04
CA ARG A 863 49.86 42.61 27.44
C ARG A 863 51.07 43.54 27.51
N ALA A 864 51.19 44.26 28.63
CA ALA A 864 52.42 44.99 28.92
C ALA A 864 53.61 44.01 29.03
N THR A 865 54.79 44.44 28.56
CA THR A 865 55.99 43.61 28.71
C THR A 865 56.44 43.55 30.17
N ASP A 866 57.11 42.47 30.58
CA ASP A 866 57.63 42.34 31.95
C ASP A 866 58.52 43.52 32.36
N GLY A 867 59.22 44.13 31.40
CA GLY A 867 60.00 45.35 31.62
C GLY A 867 59.12 46.55 32.01
N GLN A 868 58.06 46.80 31.25
CA GLN A 868 57.12 47.91 31.51
C GLN A 868 56.35 47.73 32.83
N ILE A 869 55.98 46.50 33.17
CA ILE A 869 55.33 46.19 34.45
C ILE A 869 56.29 46.47 35.62
N ARG A 870 57.58 46.10 35.48
CA ARG A 870 58.59 46.43 36.49
C ARG A 870 58.79 47.93 36.63
N SER A 871 58.91 48.66 35.53
CA SER A 871 59.03 50.12 35.55
C SER A 871 57.87 50.79 36.27
N ALA A 872 56.64 50.37 36.02
CA ALA A 872 55.47 50.88 36.74
C ALA A 872 55.50 50.54 38.24
N LYS A 873 55.86 49.30 38.62
CA LYS A 873 55.98 48.91 40.03
C LYS A 873 57.10 49.65 40.77
N GLU A 874 58.19 49.95 40.08
CA GLU A 874 59.32 50.71 40.61
C GLU A 874 58.93 52.16 40.88
N VAL A 875 58.32 52.83 39.90
CA VAL A 875 57.76 54.18 40.11
C VAL A 875 56.74 54.17 41.25
N MET A 876 55.88 53.15 41.36
CA MET A 876 54.95 53.08 42.50
C MET A 876 55.65 53.01 43.85
N LYS A 877 56.75 52.27 43.92
CA LYS A 877 57.53 52.12 45.14
C LYS A 877 58.30 53.40 45.47
N ASP A 878 59.02 53.97 44.52
CA ASP A 878 59.99 55.03 44.79
C ASP A 878 59.34 56.43 44.71
N TYR A 879 58.29 56.62 43.90
CA TYR A 879 57.53 57.87 43.83
C TYR A 879 56.43 57.97 44.90
N PHE A 880 55.68 56.88 45.12
CA PHE A 880 54.51 56.87 46.03
C PHE A 880 54.75 56.13 47.36
N GLY A 881 55.86 55.42 47.53
CA GLY A 881 56.12 54.61 48.73
C GLY A 881 55.24 53.36 48.84
N PHE A 882 54.68 52.86 47.73
CA PHE A 882 53.65 51.79 47.74
C PHE A 882 53.97 50.65 46.77
N THR A 883 53.80 49.40 47.22
CA THR A 883 54.05 48.20 46.40
C THR A 883 52.78 47.38 46.17
N VAL A 884 52.54 46.95 44.92
CA VAL A 884 51.39 46.09 44.54
C VAL A 884 51.87 44.65 44.32
N SER A 885 51.21 43.70 44.98
CA SER A 885 51.53 42.26 44.89
C SER A 885 50.87 41.55 43.70
N SER A 886 49.95 42.20 42.99
CA SER A 886 49.27 41.66 41.81
C SER A 886 50.14 41.83 40.56
N ASP A 887 50.08 40.87 39.64
CA ASP A 887 50.65 40.94 38.28
C ASP A 887 49.58 41.23 37.21
N ASP A 888 48.34 41.52 37.64
CA ASP A 888 47.25 41.95 36.78
C ASP A 888 47.41 43.42 36.36
N ASP A 889 47.62 43.65 35.06
CA ASP A 889 47.76 44.94 34.39
C ASP A 889 46.71 45.97 34.84
N ASP A 890 45.44 45.57 34.94
CA ASP A 890 44.33 46.48 35.28
C ASP A 890 44.35 46.87 36.77
N LYS A 891 44.74 45.94 37.65
CA LYS A 891 44.88 46.20 39.09
C LYS A 891 46.08 47.09 39.39
N ILE A 892 47.19 46.91 38.67
CA ILE A 892 48.38 47.76 38.81
C ILE A 892 48.07 49.18 38.33
N MET A 893 47.46 49.32 37.13
CA MET A 893 47.09 50.63 36.59
C MET A 893 46.11 51.38 37.50
N SER A 894 45.03 50.72 37.96
CA SER A 894 44.05 51.37 38.85
C SER A 894 44.66 51.80 40.19
N SER A 895 45.52 50.97 40.77
CA SER A 895 46.25 51.31 42.01
C SER A 895 47.22 52.47 41.81
N PHE A 896 47.97 52.49 40.70
CA PHE A 896 48.85 53.60 40.34
C PHE A 896 48.07 54.90 40.19
N LYS A 897 46.99 54.89 39.39
CA LYS A 897 46.17 56.08 39.14
C LYS A 897 45.55 56.63 40.42
N SER A 898 45.10 55.78 41.33
CA SER A 898 44.60 56.22 42.63
C SER A 898 45.66 57.02 43.40
N ARG A 899 46.91 56.52 43.46
CA ARG A 899 48.00 57.19 44.17
C ARG A 899 48.50 58.44 43.45
N ALA A 900 48.55 58.42 42.13
CA ALA A 900 48.88 59.59 41.32
C ALA A 900 47.86 60.72 41.55
N LYS A 901 46.57 60.39 41.66
CA LYS A 901 45.52 61.36 41.98
C LYS A 901 45.72 61.99 43.35
N ASP A 902 45.96 61.17 44.39
CA ASP A 902 46.24 61.66 45.75
C ASP A 902 47.43 62.65 45.74
N LYS A 903 48.49 62.35 44.97
CA LYS A 903 49.69 63.20 44.90
C LYS A 903 49.46 64.50 44.11
N VAL A 904 48.68 64.45 43.03
CA VAL A 904 48.30 65.64 42.25
C VAL A 904 47.52 66.64 43.10
N GLU A 905 46.62 66.16 43.97
CA GLU A 905 45.92 67.03 44.92
C GLU A 905 46.90 67.76 45.86
N VAL A 906 47.91 67.07 46.38
CA VAL A 906 48.95 67.69 47.23
C VAL A 906 49.77 68.74 46.45
N TYR A 907 50.10 68.49 45.18
CA TYR A 907 50.78 69.48 44.35
C TYR A 907 49.90 70.71 44.11
N ASP A 908 48.61 70.52 43.83
CA ASP A 908 47.66 71.60 43.61
C ASP A 908 47.53 72.50 44.86
N ASP A 909 47.52 71.93 46.07
CA ASP A 909 47.52 72.67 47.34
C ASP A 909 48.76 73.58 47.50
N ILE A 910 49.96 73.07 47.20
CA ILE A 910 51.19 73.86 47.29
C ILE A 910 51.23 74.94 46.21
N LEU A 911 50.72 74.66 45.00
CA LEU A 911 50.63 75.65 43.94
C LEU A 911 49.69 76.81 44.28
N VAL A 912 48.74 76.64 45.22
CA VAL A 912 47.95 77.76 45.77
C VAL A 912 48.82 78.71 46.60
N GLU A 913 49.73 78.20 47.43
CA GLU A 913 50.66 79.02 48.23
C GLU A 913 51.56 79.90 47.33
N TYR A 914 52.00 79.37 46.18
CA TYR A 914 52.74 80.13 45.18
C TYR A 914 51.91 81.24 44.50
N ARG A 915 50.57 81.16 44.49
CA ARG A 915 49.71 82.26 44.01
C ARG A 915 49.61 83.39 45.03
N ILE A 916 49.67 83.05 46.32
CA ILE A 916 49.63 84.03 47.41
C ILE A 916 50.96 84.79 47.49
N ASN A 917 52.09 84.10 47.32
CA ASN A 917 53.40 84.74 47.29
C ASN A 917 54.25 84.25 46.10
N PRO A 918 54.37 85.06 45.03
CA PRO A 918 55.05 84.66 43.81
C PRO A 918 56.58 84.62 43.94
N LYS A 919 57.15 85.03 45.08
CA LYS A 919 58.60 85.06 45.30
C LYS A 919 59.18 83.75 45.83
N TYR A 920 58.35 82.76 46.15
CA TYR A 920 58.87 81.45 46.59
C TYR A 920 59.65 80.75 45.48
N PRO A 921 60.77 80.07 45.81
CA PRO A 921 61.63 79.42 44.83
C PRO A 921 60.98 78.16 44.25
N CYS A 922 61.52 77.67 43.12
CA CYS A 922 61.24 76.33 42.58
C CYS A 922 59.80 76.01 42.15
N LYS A 923 58.93 77.02 41.96
CA LYS A 923 57.55 76.84 41.46
C LYS A 923 57.46 75.97 40.20
N ARG A 924 58.41 76.13 39.27
CA ARG A 924 58.46 75.40 37.99
C ARG A 924 58.52 73.87 38.18
N LEU A 925 59.27 73.39 39.18
CA LEU A 925 59.41 71.95 39.44
C LEU A 925 58.07 71.32 39.84
N MET A 926 57.30 72.02 40.69
CA MET A 926 55.97 71.56 41.12
C MET A 926 54.94 71.58 39.99
N GLU A 927 54.98 72.59 39.11
CA GLU A 927 54.09 72.66 37.94
C GLU A 927 54.40 71.54 36.92
N GLU A 928 55.67 71.24 36.68
CA GLU A 928 56.09 70.18 35.75
C GLU A 928 55.76 68.78 36.27
N ALA A 929 56.03 68.48 37.55
CA ALA A 929 55.71 67.20 38.18
C ALA A 929 54.19 66.93 38.21
N ARG A 930 53.39 67.96 38.57
CA ARG A 930 51.92 67.87 38.55
C ARG A 930 51.38 67.61 37.15
N LYS A 931 51.94 68.29 36.14
CA LYS A 931 51.56 68.08 34.73
C LYS A 931 51.87 66.65 34.27
N ARG A 932 53.05 66.12 34.60
CA ARG A 932 53.45 64.74 34.24
C ARG A 932 52.51 63.68 34.83
N LEU A 933 52.10 63.81 36.09
CA LEU A 933 51.13 62.89 36.70
C LEU A 933 49.72 63.05 36.12
N ALA A 934 49.27 64.27 35.83
CA ALA A 934 47.96 64.50 35.21
C ALA A 934 47.85 63.85 33.83
N GLU A 935 48.89 63.93 33.00
CA GLU A 935 48.94 63.27 31.70
C GLU A 935 48.81 61.73 31.81
N LEU A 936 49.32 61.11 32.88
CA LEU A 936 49.17 59.67 33.12
C LEU A 936 47.76 59.28 33.61
N LEU A 937 47.07 60.18 34.31
CA LEU A 937 45.70 59.94 34.78
C LEU A 937 44.70 59.88 33.61
N ASP A 938 44.96 60.60 32.52
CA ASP A 938 44.08 60.67 31.34
C ASP A 938 44.16 59.41 30.44
N ILE A 939 45.18 58.56 30.59
CA ILE A 939 45.38 57.38 29.72
C ILE A 939 44.53 56.20 30.20
N ASN A 940 43.45 55.86 29.48
CA ASN A 940 42.51 54.80 29.89
C ASN A 940 42.90 53.39 29.42
N GLU A 941 43.81 53.27 28.46
CA GLU A 941 44.24 51.99 27.91
C GLU A 941 45.47 51.46 28.66
N PRO A 942 45.43 50.25 29.26
CA PRO A 942 46.54 49.70 30.05
C PRO A 942 47.87 49.65 29.29
N THR A 943 47.87 49.21 28.03
CA THR A 943 49.10 49.08 27.23
C THR A 943 49.76 50.43 26.97
N GLU A 944 48.97 51.46 26.65
CA GLU A 944 49.47 52.83 26.48
C GLU A 944 49.94 53.42 27.81
N PHE A 945 49.23 53.12 28.90
CA PHE A 945 49.61 53.52 30.25
C PHE A 945 50.99 52.96 30.63
N PHE A 946 51.19 51.64 30.53
CA PHE A 946 52.46 50.99 30.84
C PHE A 946 53.60 51.46 29.94
N LYS A 947 53.36 51.64 28.62
CA LYS A 947 54.34 52.22 27.69
C LYS A 947 54.74 53.64 28.08
N THR A 948 53.77 54.46 28.50
CA THR A 948 54.03 55.88 28.84
C THR A 948 54.74 56.01 30.19
N VAL A 949 54.37 55.19 31.18
CA VAL A 949 55.06 55.13 32.47
C VAL A 949 56.51 54.66 32.30
N ASP A 950 56.75 53.62 31.49
CA ASP A 950 58.10 53.14 31.18
C ASP A 950 58.95 54.20 30.47
N LYS A 951 58.38 54.91 29.48
CA LYS A 951 59.07 55.98 28.75
C LYS A 951 59.42 57.19 29.62
N LYS A 952 58.56 57.53 30.58
CA LYS A 952 58.75 58.68 31.49
C LYS A 952 59.28 58.25 32.86
N ARG A 953 59.78 57.03 33.00
CA ARG A 953 60.22 56.46 34.28
C ARG A 953 61.23 57.37 34.97
N ASP A 954 62.29 57.74 34.26
CA ASP A 954 63.38 58.53 34.85
C ASP A 954 62.89 59.94 35.21
N ASP A 955 62.11 60.60 34.34
CA ASP A 955 61.51 61.90 34.64
C ASP A 955 60.61 61.86 35.90
N LEU A 956 59.87 60.76 36.11
CA LEU A 956 59.04 60.58 37.29
C LEU A 956 59.91 60.33 38.54
N LEU A 957 60.95 59.52 38.45
CA LEU A 957 61.85 59.31 39.58
C LEU A 957 62.58 60.61 39.95
N ASP A 958 63.04 61.37 38.96
CA ASP A 958 63.64 62.71 39.15
C ASP A 958 62.64 63.67 39.80
N ASP A 959 61.36 63.67 39.38
CA ASP A 959 60.30 64.46 40.04
C ASP A 959 60.18 64.13 41.53
N ALA A 960 60.30 62.84 41.91
CA ALA A 960 60.20 62.42 43.31
C ALA A 960 61.37 62.97 44.15
N GLU A 961 62.57 63.05 43.57
CA GLU A 961 63.75 63.62 44.23
C GLU A 961 63.72 65.15 44.25
N ASP A 962 63.45 65.80 43.11
CA ASP A 962 63.49 67.25 42.92
C ASP A 962 62.39 67.98 43.72
N THR A 963 61.23 67.35 43.89
CA THR A 963 60.12 67.95 44.65
C THR A 963 60.26 67.74 46.16
N ALA A 964 61.06 66.79 46.63
CA ALA A 964 61.21 66.51 48.06
C ALA A 964 61.73 67.70 48.88
N PRO A 965 62.80 68.43 48.47
CA PRO A 965 63.23 69.65 49.15
C PRO A 965 62.18 70.77 49.15
N VAL A 966 61.34 70.83 48.10
CA VAL A 966 60.25 71.81 48.00
C VAL A 966 59.15 71.47 49.00
N PHE A 967 58.79 70.20 49.14
CA PHE A 967 57.87 69.76 50.19
C PHE A 967 58.40 70.08 51.59
N ASP A 968 59.70 69.86 51.84
CA ASP A 968 60.33 70.21 53.12
C ASP A 968 60.35 71.72 53.37
N PHE A 969 60.55 72.54 52.32
CA PHE A 969 60.48 74.00 52.42
C PHE A 969 59.11 74.47 52.93
N PHE A 970 58.01 73.94 52.38
CA PHE A 970 56.65 74.34 52.78
C PHE A 970 56.19 73.72 54.10
N LYS A 971 56.68 72.54 54.48
CA LYS A 971 56.32 71.86 55.73
C LYS A 971 57.18 72.27 56.93
N GLY A 972 58.41 72.74 56.69
CA GLY A 972 59.36 73.14 57.72
C GLY A 972 59.38 74.64 58.03
N ASP A 973 60.28 75.05 58.92
CA ASP A 973 60.44 76.48 59.28
C ASP A 973 61.18 77.31 58.21
N GLN A 974 61.68 76.67 57.14
CA GLN A 974 62.40 77.32 56.05
C GLN A 974 61.54 78.36 55.30
N LYS A 975 60.24 78.10 55.13
CA LYS A 975 59.28 79.07 54.57
C LYS A 975 59.27 80.38 55.36
N LYS A 976 59.17 80.30 56.69
CA LYS A 976 59.16 81.49 57.58
C LYS A 976 60.48 82.26 57.51
N ILE A 977 61.60 81.54 57.53
CA ILE A 977 62.96 82.12 57.44
C ILE A 977 63.14 82.86 56.10
N PHE A 978 62.68 82.26 55.00
CA PHE A 978 62.74 82.87 53.67
C PHE A 978 61.84 84.11 53.57
N GLU A 979 60.60 84.05 54.08
CA GLU A 979 59.71 85.21 54.13
C GLU A 979 60.33 86.38 54.92
N GLU A 980 60.97 86.08 56.06
CA GLU A 980 61.66 87.07 56.88
C GLU A 980 62.89 87.66 56.16
N ALA A 981 63.69 86.82 55.49
CA ALA A 981 64.82 87.27 54.67
C ALA A 981 64.39 88.16 53.50
N VAL A 982 63.31 87.81 52.79
CA VAL A 982 62.73 88.63 51.70
C VAL A 982 62.18 89.96 52.24
N LYS A 983 61.58 89.96 53.44
CA LYS A 983 61.12 91.18 54.12
C LYS A 983 62.29 92.08 54.50
N ASN A 984 63.37 91.51 55.04
CA ASN A 984 64.60 92.23 55.37
C ASN A 984 65.31 92.80 54.13
N LEU A 985 65.34 92.05 53.02
CA LEU A 985 65.82 92.54 51.72
C LEU A 985 64.99 93.70 51.18
N ALA A 986 63.66 93.68 51.37
CA ALA A 986 62.80 94.80 50.99
C ALA A 986 63.05 96.06 51.85
N TYR A 987 63.26 95.89 53.17
CA TYR A 987 63.68 96.99 54.05
C TYR A 987 65.04 97.57 53.66
N PHE A 988 66.01 96.71 53.32
CA PHE A 988 67.31 97.13 52.81
C PHE A 988 67.19 97.88 51.48
N GLY A 989 66.41 97.37 50.52
CA GLY A 989 66.17 98.02 49.22
C GLY A 989 65.58 99.43 49.35
N ASN A 990 64.63 99.63 50.27
CA ASN A 990 64.03 100.93 50.57
C ASN A 990 65.00 101.91 51.27
N SER A 991 66.08 101.41 51.86
CA SER A 991 67.09 102.19 52.60
C SER A 991 68.45 102.24 51.89
N LYS A 992 68.57 101.65 50.69
CA LYS A 992 69.83 101.40 49.94
C LYS A 992 70.64 102.66 49.65
N THR A 993 69.99 103.82 49.56
CA THR A 993 70.64 105.13 49.36
C THR A 993 71.35 105.68 50.61
N TYR A 994 71.11 105.11 51.79
CA TYR A 994 71.66 105.59 53.07
C TYR A 994 72.67 104.63 53.72
N VAL A 995 72.89 103.44 53.11
CA VAL A 995 73.82 102.44 53.64
C VAL A 995 75.21 102.65 53.03
N SER A 996 76.20 102.91 53.89
CA SER A 996 77.61 103.12 53.51
C SER A 996 78.54 101.96 53.91
N ASP A 997 77.97 100.86 54.43
CA ASP A 997 78.68 99.65 54.80
C ASP A 997 78.94 98.75 53.57
N GLN A 998 80.21 98.54 53.24
CA GLN A 998 80.63 97.76 52.08
C GLN A 998 80.51 96.24 52.26
N GLU A 999 80.49 95.70 53.48
CA GLU A 999 80.24 94.27 53.69
C GLU A 999 78.77 93.94 53.46
N LEU A 1000 77.87 94.79 53.95
CA LEU A 1000 76.43 94.58 53.84
C LEU A 1000 75.93 94.68 52.38
N LEU A 1001 76.56 95.54 51.57
CA LEU A 1001 76.33 95.59 50.12
C LEU A 1001 76.80 94.31 49.40
N LYS A 1002 77.94 93.73 49.80
CA LYS A 1002 78.46 92.49 49.21
C LYS A 1002 77.62 91.25 49.54
N VAL A 1003 77.01 91.20 50.73
CA VAL A 1003 76.15 90.08 51.16
C VAL A 1003 74.78 90.11 50.48
N VAL A 1004 74.32 91.28 50.01
CA VAL A 1004 73.02 91.43 49.32
C VAL A 1004 73.12 91.24 47.81
N ASP A 1005 74.26 91.56 47.19
CA ASP A 1005 74.48 91.41 45.74
C ASP A 1005 75.02 90.02 45.33
N GLY A 1006 75.33 89.14 46.29
CA GLY A 1006 75.70 87.73 46.09
C GLY A 1006 74.59 86.78 46.49
#